data_AF-A0A2M6YMX0-F1
#
_entry.id   AF-A0A2M6YMX0-F1
#
_cell.length_a   1.000
_cell.length_b   1.000
_cell.length_c   1.000
_cell.angle_alpha   90.00
_cell.angle_beta   90.00
_cell.angle_gamma   90.00
#
_symmetry.space_group_name_H-M   'P 1'
#
loop_
_entity.id
_entity.type
_entity.pdbx_description
1 polymer ?
#
loop_
_entity_poly.entity_id
_entity_poly.type
_entity_poly.pdbx_seq_one_letter_code
_entity_poly.pdbx_strand_id
1 'polypeptide(L)'
;MRDNHLGSCRRLLRVPRCCRLAAAILLLTIGCWFSLTPPTADCATIDLADLLASSGATVTLNPANTYVLNDEYRITKDQALYCNGASIQAQGVLKATGAKVDVSLDQCNIASSSWGAVAAADGASVTLTKGTVSCPGGTGIYVGNAGLEASQTSITGCQFGINSEGAAQVKLHGVTIGNTPYAAQISGSSGNLTIDQHSSFSNTNYGTGLAGFDGAHISVTDSLIQNFTYGINLASGTVAALAAVTIDNCPYGAQVSGSGSRLDLGGNSALRYLGHGTGVGVLQGAHASISNTSLEGFSNAIDVQPPNPGTVAVTDSSFVNNYVSALNAVGSSNVLFSNCRVSGAMADGIFFLNSTGVVEKSEVIGSLNTGVTFMGCPNGAIIRNCYIGGSAHQGIAVGKDDTTGTPSYNIEVSDNTLVGNQLAEIFVDAVSTAKIHGNILTNSPQSAVRLHGSKNIELVGNLITGSTLGFELKDSGNATMALSAVFGNGDDGLLVYNHAFLTIDHNVFDGNGLSDGNAWSVFLNTGAGIYGQYNCMGNPKDNGLYNNAGIAVTVANNYWGATSGPHTVGGSGGGANLDWNVDTGSSVTFVPYLTGAPATRSVTSAISAASNQVINWNSGQGVTIVSQMGVLPAPLSKQTLGVLHAVDSRHLNQILPAPACLDGQLYVVWASEALRRASQASYLVFYAPAASAPVYLTRRDTSGNWTPITSVWDAASHTLTAAFIDPYQLNGTFALTSALPPDSKDVEDLIVHFYQTILGRNPEAGAVAAWETGYFNYALGFDIDVRYIPTEMGRLFFLSQEYDARNRGDAQFITDCYQAFLYRDPEPGALDQWLAGQWNRAEVMSQFAESEEFQTRMATLFPGFAGDPVRNLVTVLYIGLLDRLPDKGGLLYWSDRFEAGTDIKAVAKDLGKTAVASSEFQGFHASNADIIVHLYRAYLGRFPNDSETAYWVDLLNRGIYTVNQLIDLFADSDEFDQCVNDLFH
;
A
#
# COMPACT_ATOMS: atom_id res chain seq x y z
N MET A 1 -24.45 35.85 33.43
CA MET A 1 -25.79 36.39 33.68
C MET A 1 -26.64 35.31 34.35
N ARG A 2 -27.57 35.74 35.22
CA ARG A 2 -28.29 35.00 36.27
C ARG A 2 -29.33 33.97 35.78
N ASP A 3 -29.48 32.92 36.59
CA ASP A 3 -30.68 32.28 37.18
C ASP A 3 -32.03 32.05 36.45
N ASN A 4 -32.58 30.87 36.82
CA ASN A 4 -33.99 30.49 37.07
C ASN A 4 -34.92 30.08 35.90
N HIS A 5 -35.45 28.85 35.95
CA HIS A 5 -36.79 28.57 36.54
C HIS A 5 -37.20 27.09 36.58
N LEU A 6 -37.89 26.75 37.68
CA LEU A 6 -38.61 25.51 38.02
C LEU A 6 -40.06 25.49 37.50
N GLY A 7 -40.62 24.27 37.32
CA GLY A 7 -42.07 23.96 37.33
C GLY A 7 -42.35 22.66 36.55
N SER A 8 -43.09 21.64 37.01
CA SER A 8 -44.20 21.61 37.97
C SER A 8 -44.54 20.15 38.39
N CYS A 9 -45.43 20.04 39.39
CA CYS A 9 -45.68 18.92 40.30
C CYS A 9 -47.00 18.14 40.05
N ARG A 10 -46.99 16.83 40.43
CA ARG A 10 -48.02 16.04 41.18
C ARG A 10 -49.42 15.83 40.52
N ARG A 11 -50.09 14.65 40.56
CA ARG A 11 -50.65 13.94 41.75
C ARG A 11 -51.60 12.82 41.26
N LEU A 12 -51.63 11.64 41.91
CA LEU A 12 -52.87 11.00 42.41
C LEU A 12 -52.61 9.72 43.27
N LEU A 13 -52.68 9.94 44.58
CA LEU A 13 -53.20 9.16 45.72
C LEU A 13 -54.03 7.86 45.50
N ARG A 14 -53.68 6.73 46.19
CA ARG A 14 -54.27 6.17 47.46
C ARG A 14 -54.17 4.62 47.65
N VAL A 15 -53.44 4.24 48.71
CA VAL A 15 -53.36 3.08 49.69
C VAL A 15 -54.71 2.32 49.96
N PRO A 16 -54.83 1.03 50.42
CA PRO A 16 -53.99 0.35 51.46
C PRO A 16 -53.76 -1.21 51.54
N ARG A 17 -52.67 -1.56 52.26
CA ARG A 17 -52.35 -2.69 53.20
C ARG A 17 -52.59 -4.18 52.84
N CYS A 18 -51.49 -4.98 52.82
CA CYS A 18 -51.09 -5.90 53.92
C CYS A 18 -49.72 -6.59 53.71
N CYS A 19 -48.82 -6.40 54.70
CA CYS A 19 -47.88 -7.33 55.34
C CYS A 19 -46.71 -8.10 54.63
N ARG A 20 -45.51 -7.85 55.23
CA ARG A 20 -44.29 -8.68 55.43
C ARG A 20 -43.26 -8.71 54.28
N LEU A 21 -41.94 -8.53 54.50
CA LEU A 21 -41.13 -8.17 55.68
C LEU A 21 -39.73 -7.73 55.18
N ALA A 22 -39.30 -6.56 55.65
CA ALA A 22 -37.96 -5.96 55.85
C ALA A 22 -36.73 -6.29 54.94
N ALA A 23 -36.16 -5.21 54.39
CA ALA A 23 -34.83 -5.07 53.82
C ALA A 23 -33.78 -4.65 54.87
N ALA A 24 -32.48 -4.82 54.55
CA ALA A 24 -31.38 -4.12 55.21
C ALA A 24 -30.30 -3.73 54.20
N ILE A 25 -30.03 -2.42 54.10
CA ILE A 25 -28.76 -1.81 53.67
C ILE A 25 -28.55 -0.65 54.67
N LEU A 26 -27.39 -0.54 55.34
CA LEU A 26 -26.49 0.63 55.35
C LEU A 26 -25.41 0.53 56.47
N LEU A 27 -24.15 0.70 56.03
CA LEU A 27 -22.91 1.22 56.65
C LEU A 27 -22.51 0.99 58.13
N LEU A 28 -21.30 0.42 58.27
CA LEU A 28 -20.11 0.92 59.02
C LEU A 28 -20.34 1.99 60.12
N THR A 29 -20.11 1.62 61.38
CA THR A 29 -18.89 1.96 62.16
C THR A 29 -19.02 1.51 63.61
N ILE A 30 -17.89 1.05 64.17
CA ILE A 30 -17.58 0.80 65.59
C ILE A 30 -18.35 -0.35 66.25
N GLY A 31 -17.62 -1.43 66.53
CA GLY A 31 -18.07 -2.52 67.38
C GLY A 31 -16.90 -3.26 68.00
N CYS A 32 -16.44 -2.80 69.17
CA CYS A 32 -15.71 -3.65 70.11
C CYS A 32 -16.69 -4.59 70.84
N TRP A 33 -16.12 -5.69 71.33
CA TRP A 33 -16.58 -6.63 72.37
C TRP A 33 -17.08 -8.03 71.95
N PHE A 34 -16.17 -8.98 72.21
CA PHE A 34 -16.32 -10.34 72.75
C PHE A 34 -17.20 -11.37 72.03
N SER A 35 -16.53 -12.37 71.44
CA SER A 35 -17.05 -13.72 71.20
C SER A 35 -16.44 -14.72 72.19
N LEU A 36 -17.27 -15.36 73.01
CA LEU A 36 -16.93 -16.55 73.79
C LEU A 36 -16.78 -17.77 72.87
N THR A 37 -15.60 -18.40 72.86
CA THR A 37 -15.35 -19.76 72.36
C THR A 37 -14.52 -20.55 73.39
N PRO A 38 -14.59 -21.91 73.41
CA PRO A 38 -14.03 -22.76 74.47
C PRO A 38 -12.49 -22.84 74.42
N PRO A 39 -11.81 -23.38 75.45
CA PRO A 39 -10.38 -23.16 75.66
C PRO A 39 -9.55 -23.82 74.56
N THR A 40 -8.85 -23.00 73.78
CA THR A 40 -7.78 -23.44 72.89
C THR A 40 -6.53 -23.75 73.71
N ALA A 41 -5.80 -24.79 73.31
CA ALA A 41 -4.42 -25.03 73.73
C ALA A 41 -3.61 -23.74 73.68
N ASP A 42 -2.72 -23.53 74.65
CA ASP A 42 -1.84 -22.36 74.72
C ASP A 42 -1.14 -22.13 73.37
N CYS A 43 -1.47 -21.03 72.70
CA CYS A 43 -0.78 -20.58 71.50
C CYS A 43 0.60 -20.08 71.93
N ALA A 44 1.66 -20.82 71.63
CA ALA A 44 3.02 -20.38 71.93
C ALA A 44 3.50 -19.41 70.85
N THR A 45 4.00 -18.24 71.27
CA THR A 45 4.77 -17.35 70.41
C THR A 45 6.21 -17.85 70.35
N ILE A 46 6.71 -18.19 69.17
CA ILE A 46 8.04 -18.79 68.97
C ILE A 46 8.92 -17.83 68.16
N ASP A 47 10.15 -17.57 68.60
CA ASP A 47 11.14 -16.85 67.79
C ASP A 47 11.59 -17.73 66.62
N LEU A 48 11.30 -17.27 65.40
CA LEU A 48 11.60 -18.01 64.18
C LEU A 48 13.11 -18.09 63.91
N ALA A 49 13.90 -17.07 64.30
CA ALA A 49 15.34 -17.03 64.05
C ALA A 49 16.07 -18.14 64.84
N ASP A 50 15.71 -18.32 66.11
CA ASP A 50 16.26 -19.38 66.95
C ASP A 50 15.91 -20.78 66.42
N LEU A 51 14.67 -20.95 65.95
CA LEU A 51 14.23 -22.21 65.34
C LEU A 51 15.01 -22.50 64.06
N LEU A 52 15.16 -21.53 63.17
CA LEU A 52 15.89 -21.70 61.91
C LEU A 52 17.39 -21.96 62.14
N ALA A 53 18.00 -21.30 63.13
CA ALA A 53 19.42 -21.44 63.47
C ALA A 53 19.74 -22.83 64.04
N SER A 54 18.84 -23.38 64.85
CA SER A 54 19.00 -24.70 65.48
C SER A 54 18.56 -25.88 64.61
N SER A 55 17.90 -25.62 63.48
CA SER A 55 17.32 -26.66 62.63
C SER A 55 18.23 -27.14 61.49
N GLY A 56 17.93 -28.36 61.00
CA GLY A 56 18.52 -28.96 59.81
C GLY A 56 17.96 -28.41 58.49
N ALA A 57 18.11 -29.18 57.41
CA ALA A 57 17.67 -28.82 56.07
C ALA A 57 16.14 -28.69 55.93
N THR A 58 15.36 -29.24 56.86
CA THR A 58 13.89 -29.17 56.84
C THR A 58 13.35 -28.72 58.19
N VAL A 59 12.40 -27.79 58.16
CA VAL A 59 11.74 -27.21 59.32
C VAL A 59 10.24 -27.30 59.09
N THR A 60 9.49 -27.84 60.05
CA THR A 60 8.03 -27.95 59.96
C THR A 60 7.39 -27.16 61.09
N LEU A 61 6.51 -26.22 60.75
CA LEU A 61 5.81 -25.39 61.72
C LEU A 61 4.48 -26.01 62.12
N ASN A 62 4.08 -25.73 63.36
CA ASN A 62 2.77 -26.09 63.87
C ASN A 62 1.81 -24.94 63.59
N PRO A 63 0.70 -25.16 62.86
CA PRO A 63 -0.27 -24.10 62.54
C PRO A 63 -0.97 -23.50 63.75
N ALA A 64 -0.93 -24.16 64.91
CA ALA A 64 -1.48 -23.64 66.16
C ALA A 64 -0.62 -22.55 66.81
N ASN A 65 0.64 -22.38 66.39
CA ASN A 65 1.58 -21.40 66.96
C ASN A 65 1.70 -20.15 66.09
N THR A 66 2.08 -19.04 66.72
CA THR A 66 2.50 -17.81 66.02
C THR A 66 4.01 -17.70 66.06
N TYR A 67 4.62 -17.48 64.90
CA TYR A 67 6.08 -17.34 64.79
C TYR A 67 6.42 -15.88 64.59
N VAL A 68 7.40 -15.37 65.34
CA VAL A 68 7.82 -13.95 65.26
C VAL A 68 9.26 -13.89 64.78
N LEU A 69 9.55 -12.96 63.88
CA LEU A 69 10.90 -12.65 63.41
C LEU A 69 11.20 -11.19 63.72
N ASN A 70 11.99 -10.92 64.77
CA ASN A 70 12.21 -9.55 65.27
C ASN A 70 13.16 -8.71 64.39
N ASP A 71 14.17 -9.34 63.78
CA ASP A 71 15.21 -8.70 62.96
C ASP A 71 15.42 -9.44 61.63
N GLU A 72 16.22 -8.87 60.71
CA GLU A 72 16.63 -9.60 59.49
C GLU A 72 17.32 -10.92 59.86
N TYR A 73 16.83 -12.03 59.29
CA TYR A 73 17.46 -13.34 59.41
C TYR A 73 17.98 -13.81 58.06
N ARG A 74 19.28 -14.12 58.01
CA ARG A 74 19.98 -14.57 56.80
C ARG A 74 20.08 -16.10 56.77
N ILE A 75 19.34 -16.71 55.86
CA ILE A 75 19.49 -18.12 55.51
C ILE A 75 20.66 -18.26 54.54
N THR A 76 21.70 -18.98 54.97
CA THR A 76 22.99 -19.13 54.27
C THR A 76 23.30 -20.57 53.85
N LYS A 77 22.32 -21.47 54.00
CA LYS A 77 22.38 -22.90 53.66
C LYS A 77 21.01 -23.33 53.13
N ASP A 78 20.98 -24.42 52.36
CA ASP A 78 19.72 -24.96 51.85
C ASP A 78 18.75 -25.27 52.98
N GLN A 79 17.51 -24.78 52.86
CA GLN A 79 16.51 -24.92 53.92
C GLN A 79 15.08 -24.93 53.37
N ALA A 80 14.32 -25.94 53.77
CA ALA A 80 12.90 -26.08 53.47
C ALA A 80 12.05 -25.81 54.71
N LEU A 81 11.14 -24.85 54.64
CA LEU A 81 10.18 -24.49 55.68
C LEU A 81 8.76 -24.88 55.24
N TYR A 82 8.20 -25.90 55.91
CA TYR A 82 6.81 -26.33 55.74
C TYR A 82 5.96 -25.73 56.83
N CYS A 83 5.20 -24.68 56.52
CA CYS A 83 4.48 -23.92 57.53
C CYS A 83 3.12 -24.54 57.89
N ASN A 84 2.54 -25.41 57.06
CA ASN A 84 1.21 -26.00 57.26
C ASN A 84 0.09 -24.96 57.53
N GLY A 85 0.24 -23.72 57.02
CA GLY A 85 -0.67 -22.61 57.29
C GLY A 85 -0.33 -21.74 58.51
N ALA A 86 0.77 -22.03 59.22
CA ALA A 86 1.24 -21.21 60.35
C ALA A 86 1.50 -19.75 59.95
N SER A 87 1.18 -18.84 60.87
CA SER A 87 1.37 -17.40 60.70
C SER A 87 2.75 -16.97 61.20
N ILE A 88 3.48 -16.26 60.34
CA ILE A 88 4.78 -15.65 60.62
C ILE A 88 4.58 -14.13 60.64
N GLN A 89 4.81 -13.52 61.81
CA GLN A 89 4.83 -12.07 62.00
C GLN A 89 6.28 -11.58 61.97
N ALA A 90 6.69 -10.97 60.86
CA ALA A 90 8.04 -10.49 60.67
C ALA A 90 8.15 -8.97 60.92
N GLN A 91 8.94 -8.57 61.91
CA GLN A 91 9.44 -7.20 62.03
C GLN A 91 10.75 -7.02 61.24
N GLY A 92 11.44 -8.11 60.89
CA GLY A 92 12.59 -8.17 60.00
C GLY A 92 12.33 -8.75 58.60
N VAL A 93 13.39 -9.11 57.88
CA VAL A 93 13.34 -9.75 56.54
C VAL A 93 13.81 -11.20 56.65
N LEU A 94 13.07 -12.14 56.07
CA LEU A 94 13.56 -13.51 55.86
C LEU A 94 14.37 -13.56 54.56
N LYS A 95 15.70 -13.52 54.66
CA LYS A 95 16.61 -13.32 53.52
C LYS A 95 17.44 -14.56 53.21
N ALA A 96 17.26 -15.15 52.03
CA ALA A 96 18.19 -16.11 51.45
C ALA A 96 19.38 -15.37 50.80
N THR A 97 20.61 -15.74 51.13
CA THR A 97 21.82 -15.12 50.58
C THR A 97 22.96 -16.13 50.48
N GLY A 98 23.71 -16.06 49.39
CA GLY A 98 24.85 -16.93 49.10
C GLY A 98 24.67 -17.72 47.81
N ALA A 99 25.76 -17.91 47.08
CA ALA A 99 25.74 -18.63 45.82
C ALA A 99 25.27 -20.08 46.02
N LYS A 100 24.22 -20.48 45.28
CA LYS A 100 23.62 -21.84 45.34
C LYS A 100 22.95 -22.18 46.68
N VAL A 101 22.42 -21.18 47.38
CA VAL A 101 21.55 -21.42 48.54
C VAL A 101 20.10 -21.52 48.05
N ASP A 102 19.46 -22.67 48.26
CA ASP A 102 18.06 -22.90 47.89
C ASP A 102 17.15 -22.92 49.13
N VAL A 103 16.18 -22.01 49.17
CA VAL A 103 15.21 -21.91 50.26
C VAL A 103 13.79 -22.14 49.75
N SER A 104 13.06 -23.10 50.32
CA SER A 104 11.65 -23.35 49.96
C SER A 104 10.70 -23.04 51.11
N LEU A 105 9.67 -22.25 50.86
CA LEU A 105 8.62 -21.88 51.80
C LEU A 105 7.28 -22.44 51.30
N ASP A 106 6.77 -23.47 51.96
CA ASP A 106 5.51 -24.13 51.58
C ASP A 106 4.41 -23.85 52.61
N GLN A 107 3.26 -23.38 52.13
CA GLN A 107 2.08 -23.04 52.93
C GLN A 107 2.34 -22.01 54.04
N CYS A 108 3.26 -21.07 53.81
CA CYS A 108 3.65 -20.04 54.76
C CYS A 108 2.81 -18.77 54.63
N ASN A 109 2.27 -18.29 55.74
CA ASN A 109 1.55 -17.02 55.82
C ASN A 109 2.42 -15.97 56.51
N ILE A 110 3.07 -15.10 55.73
CA ILE A 110 4.07 -14.13 56.20
C ILE A 110 3.47 -12.74 56.16
N ALA A 111 3.30 -12.14 57.33
CA ALA A 111 2.91 -10.74 57.49
C ALA A 111 4.12 -9.96 58.01
N SER A 112 4.57 -8.96 57.26
CA SER A 112 5.71 -8.13 57.62
C SER A 112 5.33 -6.66 57.79
N SER A 113 6.02 -5.97 58.69
CA SER A 113 6.00 -4.50 58.78
C SER A 113 7.33 -3.85 58.39
N SER A 114 8.25 -4.63 57.83
CA SER A 114 9.60 -4.18 57.43
C SER A 114 9.65 -3.71 55.97
N TRP A 115 10.84 -3.40 55.44
CA TRP A 115 11.02 -3.11 54.01
C TRP A 115 10.78 -4.34 53.12
N GLY A 116 10.91 -5.56 53.64
CA GLY A 116 10.85 -6.82 52.90
C GLY A 116 10.29 -7.97 53.72
N ALA A 117 9.22 -8.65 53.27
CA ALA A 117 8.78 -9.86 53.97
C ALA A 117 9.72 -11.06 53.68
N VAL A 118 10.10 -11.22 52.42
CA VAL A 118 11.02 -12.27 51.94
C VAL A 118 12.03 -11.64 50.99
N ALA A 119 13.29 -12.09 51.02
CA ALA A 119 14.30 -11.63 50.08
C ALA A 119 15.20 -12.76 49.58
N ALA A 120 15.61 -12.68 48.31
CA ALA A 120 16.65 -13.51 47.71
C ALA A 120 17.76 -12.60 47.19
N ALA A 121 19.02 -12.90 47.52
CA ALA A 121 20.17 -12.11 47.07
C ALA A 121 21.41 -12.97 46.79
N ASP A 122 22.38 -12.39 46.09
CA ASP A 122 23.75 -12.90 45.98
C ASP A 122 23.83 -14.33 45.39
N GLY A 123 23.00 -14.65 44.40
CA GLY A 123 22.97 -15.97 43.74
C GLY A 123 22.19 -17.06 44.48
N ALA A 124 21.41 -16.70 45.51
CA ALA A 124 20.46 -17.60 46.17
C ALA A 124 19.18 -17.78 45.35
N SER A 125 18.36 -18.78 45.69
CA SER A 125 17.04 -19.01 45.13
C SER A 125 16.00 -19.18 46.23
N VAL A 126 14.82 -18.60 46.04
CA VAL A 126 13.67 -18.80 46.93
C VAL A 126 12.49 -19.39 46.15
N THR A 127 11.93 -20.49 46.65
CA THR A 127 10.69 -21.08 46.13
C THR A 127 9.55 -20.85 47.11
N LEU A 128 8.42 -20.29 46.68
CA LEU A 128 7.19 -20.18 47.48
C LEU A 128 6.08 -21.03 46.87
N THR A 129 5.38 -21.79 47.71
CA THR A 129 4.23 -22.61 47.28
C THR A 129 3.05 -22.44 48.23
N LYS A 130 1.85 -22.15 47.70
CA LYS A 130 0.56 -22.15 48.44
C LYS A 130 0.53 -21.29 49.72
N GLY A 131 1.17 -20.12 49.73
CA GLY A 131 1.26 -19.24 50.89
C GLY A 131 0.65 -17.85 50.69
N THR A 132 0.73 -17.02 51.73
CA THR A 132 0.40 -15.59 51.66
C THR A 132 1.58 -14.73 52.10
N VAL A 133 1.82 -13.62 51.41
CA VAL A 133 2.80 -12.60 51.78
C VAL A 133 2.11 -11.25 51.84
N SER A 134 2.23 -10.54 52.96
CA SER A 134 1.71 -9.18 53.09
C SER A 134 2.73 -8.29 53.77
N CYS A 135 2.98 -7.11 53.20
CA CYS A 135 3.95 -6.15 53.71
C CYS A 135 3.45 -4.71 53.54
N PRO A 136 2.49 -4.25 54.36
CA PRO A 136 1.91 -2.91 54.24
C PRO A 136 2.96 -1.80 54.18
N GLY A 137 2.98 -1.05 53.07
CA GLY A 137 3.90 0.06 52.84
C GLY A 137 5.35 -0.35 52.50
N GLY A 138 5.65 -1.63 52.36
CA GLY A 138 6.98 -2.16 52.00
C GLY A 138 6.98 -3.03 50.74
N THR A 139 8.08 -3.74 50.51
CA THR A 139 8.21 -4.74 49.45
C THR A 139 7.77 -6.10 49.98
N GLY A 140 6.89 -6.81 49.28
CA GLY A 140 6.54 -8.20 49.61
C GLY A 140 7.76 -9.10 49.46
N ILE A 141 8.28 -9.19 48.24
CA ILE A 141 9.45 -10.01 47.91
C ILE A 141 10.50 -9.19 47.16
N TYR A 142 11.74 -9.18 47.67
CA TYR A 142 12.88 -8.55 46.99
C TYR A 142 13.82 -9.59 46.37
N VAL A 143 14.28 -9.37 45.14
CA VAL A 143 15.17 -10.31 44.42
C VAL A 143 16.33 -9.56 43.77
N GLY A 144 17.54 -9.62 44.36
CA GLY A 144 18.73 -8.94 43.84
C GLY A 144 19.79 -9.91 43.34
N ASN A 145 20.03 -10.00 42.02
CA ASN A 145 20.95 -10.98 41.42
C ASN A 145 20.71 -12.42 41.93
N ALA A 146 19.44 -12.84 41.98
CA ALA A 146 19.00 -14.08 42.63
C ALA A 146 17.78 -14.70 41.91
N GLY A 147 17.35 -15.89 42.35
CA GLY A 147 16.18 -16.60 41.83
C GLY A 147 14.94 -16.50 42.73
N LEU A 148 13.77 -16.42 42.11
CA LEU A 148 12.46 -16.54 42.75
C LEU A 148 11.55 -17.42 41.90
N GLU A 149 10.97 -18.46 42.49
CA GLU A 149 9.89 -19.24 41.89
C GLU A 149 8.68 -19.28 42.84
N ALA A 150 7.58 -18.63 42.47
CA ALA A 150 6.37 -18.59 43.28
C ALA A 150 5.23 -19.31 42.55
N SER A 151 4.60 -20.27 43.23
CA SER A 151 3.49 -21.05 42.69
C SER A 151 2.28 -20.97 43.63
N GLN A 152 1.09 -20.67 43.08
CA GLN A 152 -0.17 -20.64 43.83
C GLN A 152 -0.12 -19.77 45.10
N THR A 153 0.69 -18.70 45.07
CA THR A 153 0.96 -17.84 46.22
C THR A 153 0.19 -16.52 46.07
N SER A 154 -0.28 -15.96 47.18
CA SER A 154 -0.94 -14.66 47.20
C SER A 154 -0.06 -13.59 47.85
N ILE A 155 0.13 -12.47 47.17
CA ILE A 155 0.83 -11.30 47.69
C ILE A 155 -0.19 -10.16 47.81
N THR A 156 -0.30 -9.49 48.96
CA THR A 156 -1.34 -8.48 49.14
C THR A 156 -0.97 -7.31 50.05
N GLY A 157 -1.44 -6.12 49.69
CA GLY A 157 -1.33 -4.92 50.51
C GLY A 157 0.08 -4.32 50.56
N CYS A 158 0.98 -4.76 49.68
CA CYS A 158 2.36 -4.25 49.65
C CYS A 158 2.43 -2.92 48.87
N GLN A 159 3.50 -2.14 49.06
CA GLN A 159 3.83 -1.06 48.12
C GLN A 159 4.34 -1.65 46.80
N PHE A 160 5.30 -2.57 46.90
CA PHE A 160 5.81 -3.38 45.80
C PHE A 160 5.51 -4.85 46.11
N GLY A 161 4.83 -5.56 45.23
CA GLY A 161 4.58 -7.00 45.41
C GLY A 161 5.89 -7.76 45.28
N ILE A 162 6.53 -7.57 44.13
CA ILE A 162 7.88 -8.06 43.81
C ILE A 162 8.72 -6.89 43.29
N ASN A 163 9.92 -6.72 43.83
CA ASN A 163 10.91 -5.79 43.30
C ASN A 163 12.22 -6.55 43.04
N SER A 164 12.75 -6.48 41.83
CA SER A 164 13.96 -7.19 41.45
C SER A 164 14.94 -6.34 40.66
N GLU A 165 16.22 -6.64 40.83
CA GLU A 165 17.34 -5.88 40.28
C GLU A 165 18.47 -6.80 39.79
N GLY A 166 19.19 -6.35 38.76
CA GLY A 166 20.38 -7.02 38.23
C GLY A 166 20.04 -8.25 37.39
N ALA A 167 20.75 -9.36 37.62
CA ALA A 167 20.55 -10.62 36.89
C ALA A 167 19.44 -11.51 37.49
N ALA A 168 18.43 -10.91 38.13
CA ALA A 168 17.38 -11.63 38.83
C ALA A 168 16.53 -12.52 37.90
N GLN A 169 16.14 -13.71 38.37
CA GLN A 169 15.32 -14.67 37.63
C GLN A 169 14.02 -14.93 38.41
N VAL A 170 12.91 -14.36 37.96
CA VAL A 170 11.61 -14.43 38.64
C VAL A 170 10.62 -15.23 37.82
N LYS A 171 9.97 -16.22 38.43
CA LYS A 171 8.92 -17.05 37.81
C LYS A 171 7.68 -17.12 38.69
N LEU A 172 6.52 -16.81 38.13
CA LEU A 172 5.23 -16.76 38.81
C LEU A 172 4.22 -17.68 38.12
N HIS A 173 3.72 -18.67 38.85
CA HIS A 173 2.82 -19.71 38.35
C HIS A 173 1.50 -19.69 39.14
N GLY A 174 0.42 -19.18 38.55
CA GLY A 174 -0.87 -19.03 39.23
C GLY A 174 -0.81 -18.18 40.49
N VAL A 175 -0.04 -17.09 40.44
CA VAL A 175 0.17 -16.16 41.56
C VAL A 175 -0.89 -15.06 41.52
N THR A 176 -1.38 -14.66 42.70
CA THR A 176 -2.31 -13.52 42.83
C THR A 176 -1.64 -12.38 43.58
N ILE A 177 -1.48 -11.21 42.94
CA ILE A 177 -1.01 -9.99 43.59
C ILE A 177 -2.16 -8.98 43.65
N GLY A 178 -2.64 -8.67 44.85
CA GLY A 178 -3.81 -7.82 45.09
C GLY A 178 -3.50 -6.58 45.91
N ASN A 179 -4.26 -5.49 45.71
CA ASN A 179 -4.16 -4.26 46.51
C ASN A 179 -2.72 -3.74 46.66
N THR A 180 -1.95 -3.82 45.57
CA THR A 180 -0.52 -3.53 45.57
C THR A 180 -0.24 -2.58 44.40
N PRO A 181 0.17 -1.32 44.64
CA PRO A 181 0.37 -0.32 43.58
C PRO A 181 1.41 -0.69 42.53
N TYR A 182 2.45 -1.43 42.90
CA TYR A 182 3.46 -1.96 41.98
C TYR A 182 3.50 -3.47 42.08
N ALA A 183 2.80 -4.19 41.20
CA ALA A 183 2.62 -5.63 41.39
C ALA A 183 3.94 -6.38 41.20
N ALA A 184 4.66 -6.12 40.11
CA ALA A 184 6.04 -6.57 39.91
C ALA A 184 6.87 -5.55 39.14
N GLN A 185 8.08 -5.28 39.65
CA GLN A 185 9.07 -4.41 39.01
C GLN A 185 10.39 -5.15 38.82
N ILE A 186 10.93 -5.10 37.60
CA ILE A 186 12.15 -5.80 37.19
C ILE A 186 13.10 -4.81 36.52
N SER A 187 14.37 -4.81 36.93
CA SER A 187 15.41 -4.02 36.28
C SER A 187 16.68 -4.80 36.05
N GLY A 188 17.40 -4.43 35.00
CA GLY A 188 18.73 -4.96 34.65
C GLY A 188 18.72 -5.80 33.37
N SER A 189 19.80 -5.70 32.60
CA SER A 189 19.89 -6.26 31.23
C SER A 189 19.95 -7.78 31.16
N SER A 190 19.93 -8.46 32.30
CA SER A 190 19.84 -9.92 32.43
C SER A 190 18.72 -10.34 33.39
N GLY A 191 17.88 -9.40 33.81
CA GLY A 191 16.72 -9.65 34.65
C GLY A 191 15.59 -10.24 33.84
N ASN A 192 15.01 -11.34 34.31
CA ASN A 192 13.92 -12.04 33.64
C ASN A 192 12.71 -12.19 34.59
N LEU A 193 11.52 -11.93 34.07
CA LEU A 193 10.24 -12.24 34.72
C LEU A 193 9.39 -13.11 33.80
N THR A 194 8.98 -14.27 34.29
CA THR A 194 8.03 -15.16 33.60
C THR A 194 6.76 -15.30 34.44
N ILE A 195 5.60 -15.15 33.81
CA ILE A 195 4.28 -15.23 34.45
C ILE A 195 3.38 -16.14 33.63
N ASP A 196 2.76 -17.13 34.28
CA ASP A 196 1.82 -18.05 33.62
C ASP A 196 0.73 -18.60 34.57
N GLN A 197 -0.03 -19.58 34.06
CA GLN A 197 -1.01 -20.39 34.81
C GLN A 197 -2.13 -19.58 35.49
N HIS A 198 -2.76 -18.66 34.77
CA HIS A 198 -3.83 -17.80 35.26
C HIS A 198 -3.41 -16.91 36.45
N SER A 199 -2.18 -16.40 36.43
CA SER A 199 -1.76 -15.39 37.40
C SER A 199 -2.60 -14.12 37.28
N SER A 200 -2.91 -13.48 38.41
CA SER A 200 -3.81 -12.33 38.48
C SER A 200 -3.22 -11.18 39.29
N PHE A 201 -3.14 -10.01 38.67
CA PHE A 201 -2.64 -8.78 39.28
C PHE A 201 -3.78 -7.77 39.34
N SER A 202 -4.06 -7.23 40.52
CA SER A 202 -5.15 -6.27 40.71
C SER A 202 -4.83 -5.24 41.77
N ASN A 203 -5.36 -4.04 41.57
CA ASN A 203 -5.25 -2.97 42.53
C ASN A 203 -6.54 -2.14 42.56
N THR A 204 -6.70 -1.26 43.55
CA THR A 204 -7.91 -0.43 43.71
C THR A 204 -7.65 1.07 43.52
N ASN A 205 -6.39 1.52 43.44
CA ASN A 205 -6.01 2.92 43.27
C ASN A 205 -4.64 3.04 42.57
N TYR A 206 -4.49 4.00 41.65
CA TYR A 206 -3.24 4.47 40.98
C TYR A 206 -1.95 3.66 41.19
N GLY A 207 -1.39 3.10 40.12
CA GLY A 207 -0.15 2.31 40.17
C GLY A 207 0.24 1.68 38.83
N THR A 208 1.26 0.82 38.85
CA THR A 208 1.73 0.05 37.68
C THR A 208 1.63 -1.44 37.97
N GLY A 209 0.97 -2.22 37.11
CA GLY A 209 0.88 -3.67 37.25
C GLY A 209 2.26 -4.30 37.14
N LEU A 210 2.80 -4.30 35.92
CA LEU A 210 4.14 -4.82 35.63
C LEU A 210 5.04 -3.71 35.09
N ALA A 211 6.26 -3.63 35.58
CA ALA A 211 7.25 -2.65 35.13
C ALA A 211 8.59 -3.30 34.78
N GLY A 212 9.16 -2.91 33.64
CA GLY A 212 10.47 -3.39 33.16
C GLY A 212 11.39 -2.23 32.80
N PHE A 213 12.63 -2.30 33.28
CA PHE A 213 13.66 -1.27 33.11
C PHE A 213 15.02 -1.87 32.74
N ASP A 214 15.88 -1.02 32.17
CA ASP A 214 17.32 -1.28 31.97
C ASP A 214 17.64 -2.60 31.26
N GLY A 215 16.87 -2.96 30.23
CA GLY A 215 17.07 -4.16 29.42
C GLY A 215 16.45 -5.43 29.97
N ALA A 216 15.53 -5.33 30.95
CA ALA A 216 14.83 -6.49 31.48
C ALA A 216 13.99 -7.22 30.41
N HIS A 217 13.77 -8.52 30.61
CA HIS A 217 12.86 -9.32 29.79
C HIS A 217 11.64 -9.76 30.60
N ILE A 218 10.45 -9.55 30.05
CA ILE A 218 9.18 -9.93 30.65
C ILE A 218 8.42 -10.86 29.71
N SER A 219 8.03 -12.03 30.19
CA SER A 219 7.19 -12.99 29.46
C SER A 219 5.93 -13.25 30.27
N VAL A 220 4.77 -12.97 29.68
CA VAL A 220 3.47 -13.21 30.32
C VAL A 220 2.62 -14.08 29.41
N THR A 221 2.05 -15.14 29.96
CA THR A 221 1.11 -16.01 29.25
C THR A 221 -0.11 -16.25 30.11
N ASP A 222 -1.31 -16.25 29.50
CA ASP A 222 -2.54 -16.72 30.13
C ASP A 222 -2.77 -16.11 31.54
N SER A 223 -2.89 -14.78 31.60
CA SER A 223 -2.90 -14.02 32.86
C SER A 223 -3.77 -12.77 32.77
N LEU A 224 -4.18 -12.27 33.93
CA LEU A 224 -5.04 -11.09 34.09
C LEU A 224 -4.30 -9.97 34.81
N ILE A 225 -4.32 -8.77 34.24
CA ILE A 225 -3.84 -7.53 34.87
C ILE A 225 -5.02 -6.56 34.87
N GLN A 226 -5.41 -6.02 36.02
CA GLN A 226 -6.58 -5.15 36.08
C GLN A 226 -6.49 -4.03 37.09
N ASN A 227 -7.19 -2.93 36.80
CA ASN A 227 -7.39 -1.79 37.70
C ASN A 227 -6.08 -1.08 38.11
N PHE A 228 -5.15 -0.92 37.17
CA PHE A 228 -3.92 -0.12 37.33
C PHE A 228 -3.98 1.16 36.50
N THR A 229 -3.13 2.15 36.80
CA THR A 229 -2.93 3.28 35.87
C THR A 229 -2.22 2.79 34.61
N TYR A 230 -1.14 2.03 34.80
CA TYR A 230 -0.39 1.35 33.76
C TYR A 230 -0.52 -0.15 33.98
N GLY A 231 -1.09 -0.90 33.03
CA GLY A 231 -1.09 -2.35 33.11
C GLY A 231 0.34 -2.88 33.02
N ILE A 232 1.02 -2.53 31.94
CA ILE A 232 2.43 -2.84 31.69
C ILE A 232 3.16 -1.56 31.28
N ASN A 233 4.33 -1.30 31.86
CA ASN A 233 5.18 -0.17 31.51
C ASN A 233 6.64 -0.62 31.28
N LEU A 234 7.17 -0.37 30.08
CA LEU A 234 8.47 -0.83 29.63
C LEU A 234 9.34 0.36 29.22
N ALA A 235 10.56 0.42 29.71
CA ALA A 235 11.52 1.46 29.38
C ALA A 235 12.96 0.93 29.23
N SER A 236 13.82 1.70 28.57
CA SER A 236 15.27 1.50 28.55
C SER A 236 15.75 0.13 28.02
N GLY A 237 15.35 -0.26 26.82
CA GLY A 237 15.82 -1.50 26.16
C GLY A 237 15.09 -2.77 26.58
N THR A 238 13.99 -2.64 27.34
CA THR A 238 13.19 -3.75 27.85
C THR A 238 12.45 -4.47 26.73
N VAL A 239 12.37 -5.80 26.82
CA VAL A 239 11.61 -6.64 25.88
C VAL A 239 10.46 -7.34 26.60
N ALA A 240 9.25 -7.26 26.06
CA ALA A 240 8.11 -8.01 26.56
C ALA A 240 7.47 -8.90 25.50
N ALA A 241 7.15 -10.14 25.88
CA ALA A 241 6.35 -11.08 25.09
C ALA A 241 5.08 -11.45 25.86
N LEU A 242 3.91 -11.11 25.30
CA LEU A 242 2.61 -11.24 25.96
C LEU A 242 1.68 -12.11 25.11
N ALA A 243 1.24 -13.24 25.66
CA ALA A 243 0.36 -14.18 24.98
C ALA A 243 -0.90 -14.47 25.81
N ALA A 244 -2.10 -14.39 25.23
CA ALA A 244 -3.36 -14.64 25.95
C ALA A 244 -3.50 -13.80 27.25
N VAL A 245 -3.03 -12.55 27.22
CA VAL A 245 -3.07 -11.65 28.38
C VAL A 245 -4.30 -10.77 28.31
N THR A 246 -5.05 -10.69 29.41
CA THR A 246 -6.13 -9.73 29.57
C THR A 246 -5.64 -8.55 30.41
N ILE A 247 -5.73 -7.33 29.87
CA ILE A 247 -5.48 -6.09 30.60
C ILE A 247 -6.79 -5.29 30.64
N ASP A 248 -7.42 -5.22 31.81
CA ASP A 248 -8.76 -4.64 31.97
C ASP A 248 -8.77 -3.44 32.93
N ASN A 249 -9.59 -2.45 32.60
CA ASN A 249 -9.74 -1.22 33.37
C ASN A 249 -8.38 -0.51 33.69
N CYS A 250 -7.48 -0.50 32.71
CA CYS A 250 -6.20 0.20 32.79
C CYS A 250 -6.18 1.35 31.77
N PRO A 251 -6.11 2.63 32.18
CA PRO A 251 -6.04 3.75 31.25
C PRO A 251 -4.87 3.66 30.29
N TYR A 252 -3.72 3.13 30.73
CA TYR A 252 -2.60 2.79 29.87
C TYR A 252 -2.43 1.27 29.89
N GLY A 253 -2.89 0.58 28.85
CA GLY A 253 -2.88 -0.89 28.82
C GLY A 253 -1.44 -1.44 28.87
N ALA A 254 -0.68 -1.20 27.81
CA ALA A 254 0.75 -1.49 27.71
C ALA A 254 1.50 -0.29 27.12
N GLN A 255 2.53 0.19 27.79
CA GLN A 255 3.36 1.29 27.30
C GLN A 255 4.80 0.81 27.12
N VAL A 256 5.39 1.15 25.97
CA VAL A 256 6.79 0.87 25.65
C VAL A 256 7.50 2.14 25.21
N SER A 257 8.68 2.38 25.79
CA SER A 257 9.46 3.59 25.56
C SER A 257 10.96 3.32 25.49
N GLY A 258 11.67 4.16 24.72
CA GLY A 258 13.12 4.15 24.60
C GLY A 258 13.63 3.29 23.45
N SER A 259 14.69 3.75 22.80
CA SER A 259 15.34 3.04 21.69
C SER A 259 15.80 1.66 22.15
N GLY A 260 15.48 0.64 21.36
CA GLY A 260 15.78 -0.77 21.66
C GLY A 260 14.72 -1.49 22.49
N SER A 261 13.75 -0.79 23.08
CA SER A 261 12.63 -1.43 23.77
C SER A 261 11.66 -2.06 22.77
N ARG A 262 11.12 -3.24 23.12
CA ARG A 262 10.24 -4.02 22.25
C ARG A 262 9.05 -4.60 23.02
N LEU A 263 7.86 -4.47 22.45
CA LEU A 263 6.64 -5.11 22.93
C LEU A 263 6.10 -6.05 21.84
N ASP A 264 6.00 -7.34 22.13
CA ASP A 264 5.32 -8.33 21.29
C ASP A 264 4.05 -8.78 22.01
N LEU A 265 2.89 -8.34 21.54
CA LEU A 265 1.57 -8.64 22.11
C LEU A 265 0.77 -9.54 21.15
N GLY A 266 0.30 -10.69 21.63
CA GLY A 266 -0.60 -11.52 20.83
C GLY A 266 -1.18 -12.75 21.52
N GLY A 267 -1.41 -13.82 20.76
CA GLY A 267 -1.96 -15.07 21.29
C GLY A 267 -3.38 -14.95 21.86
N ASN A 268 -4.30 -14.23 21.19
CA ASN A 268 -5.64 -13.91 21.67
C ASN A 268 -5.63 -13.02 22.93
N SER A 269 -4.71 -12.06 22.99
CA SER A 269 -4.71 -11.06 24.08
C SER A 269 -5.88 -10.08 23.95
N ALA A 270 -6.26 -9.48 25.07
CA ALA A 270 -7.35 -8.51 25.13
C ALA A 270 -6.99 -7.32 26.03
N LEU A 271 -7.10 -6.12 25.50
CA LEU A 271 -6.95 -4.87 26.24
C LEU A 271 -8.31 -4.15 26.23
N ARG A 272 -8.78 -3.73 27.41
CA ARG A 272 -10.07 -3.06 27.55
C ARG A 272 -10.00 -1.91 28.54
N TYR A 273 -10.55 -0.77 28.15
CA TYR A 273 -10.78 0.36 29.04
C TYR A 273 -11.98 1.16 28.52
N LEU A 274 -12.85 1.65 29.39
CA LEU A 274 -14.03 2.43 28.99
C LEU A 274 -13.88 3.88 29.47
N GLY A 275 -12.93 4.61 28.89
CA GLY A 275 -12.66 6.00 29.25
C GLY A 275 -11.48 6.59 28.49
N HIS A 276 -10.98 7.73 28.98
CA HIS A 276 -9.82 8.39 28.36
C HIS A 276 -8.51 7.71 28.72
N GLY A 277 -7.86 7.08 27.73
CA GLY A 277 -6.65 6.29 27.91
C GLY A 277 -6.04 5.80 26.59
N THR A 278 -4.89 5.14 26.65
CA THR A 278 -4.18 4.54 25.52
C THR A 278 -4.04 3.04 25.72
N GLY A 279 -4.45 2.24 24.74
CA GLY A 279 -4.30 0.78 24.80
C GLY A 279 -2.83 0.38 24.77
N VAL A 280 -2.16 0.65 23.65
CA VAL A 280 -0.72 0.44 23.46
C VAL A 280 -0.05 1.77 23.11
N GLY A 281 0.84 2.23 23.99
CA GLY A 281 1.64 3.44 23.75
C GLY A 281 3.05 3.10 23.28
N VAL A 282 3.48 3.64 22.14
CA VAL A 282 4.81 3.42 21.54
C VAL A 282 5.57 4.74 21.46
N LEU A 283 6.59 4.89 22.30
CA LEU A 283 7.24 6.17 22.54
C LEU A 283 8.76 6.09 22.34
N GLN A 284 9.39 7.23 22.03
CA GLN A 284 10.85 7.42 22.13
C GLN A 284 11.69 6.34 21.40
N GLY A 285 11.28 5.94 20.20
CA GLY A 285 12.00 5.02 19.32
C GLY A 285 11.76 3.54 19.61
N ALA A 286 10.76 3.20 20.44
CA ALA A 286 10.39 1.83 20.73
C ALA A 286 9.73 1.11 19.53
N HIS A 287 9.68 -0.23 19.59
CA HIS A 287 8.96 -1.07 18.62
C HIS A 287 7.82 -1.83 19.29
N ALA A 288 6.67 -1.91 18.62
CA ALA A 288 5.59 -2.80 19.01
C ALA A 288 5.13 -3.71 17.86
N SER A 289 5.03 -5.02 18.13
CA SER A 289 4.36 -6.00 17.29
C SER A 289 3.09 -6.44 17.98
N ILE A 290 1.94 -6.25 17.34
CA ILE A 290 0.63 -6.61 17.87
C ILE A 290 0.00 -7.60 16.89
N SER A 291 -0.37 -8.77 17.36
CA SER A 291 -0.94 -9.83 16.52
C SER A 291 -2.11 -10.48 17.24
N ASN A 292 -3.19 -10.82 16.54
CA ASN A 292 -4.29 -11.61 17.11
C ASN A 292 -4.77 -11.09 18.48
N THR A 293 -5.07 -9.79 18.55
CA THR A 293 -5.37 -9.06 19.79
C THR A 293 -6.65 -8.23 19.65
N SER A 294 -7.45 -8.14 20.71
CA SER A 294 -8.62 -7.26 20.77
C SER A 294 -8.34 -6.03 21.63
N LEU A 295 -8.65 -4.83 21.12
CA LEU A 295 -8.53 -3.56 21.84
C LEU A 295 -9.88 -2.81 21.84
N GLU A 296 -10.43 -2.55 23.01
CA GLU A 296 -11.77 -1.96 23.18
C GLU A 296 -11.76 -0.71 24.06
N GLY A 297 -12.38 0.37 23.56
CA GLY A 297 -12.84 1.52 24.36
C GLY A 297 -11.78 2.56 24.76
N PHE A 298 -10.57 2.50 24.22
CA PHE A 298 -9.52 3.49 24.52
C PHE A 298 -9.75 4.82 23.78
N SER A 299 -9.09 5.90 24.18
CA SER A 299 -8.96 7.09 23.32
C SER A 299 -8.26 6.68 22.03
N ASN A 300 -6.99 6.31 22.12
CA ASN A 300 -6.27 5.66 21.04
C ASN A 300 -5.99 4.22 21.45
N ALA A 301 -6.43 3.24 20.67
CA ALA A 301 -6.07 1.86 20.96
C ALA A 301 -4.56 1.63 20.76
N ILE A 302 -3.96 2.24 19.75
CA ILE A 302 -2.52 2.31 19.55
C ILE A 302 -2.13 3.76 19.31
N ASP A 303 -1.10 4.22 20.03
CA ASP A 303 -0.63 5.60 19.97
C ASP A 303 0.89 5.65 19.83
N VAL A 304 1.37 6.14 18.68
CA VAL A 304 2.80 6.32 18.38
C VAL A 304 3.12 7.80 18.39
N GLN A 305 4.00 8.24 19.31
CA GLN A 305 4.17 9.66 19.63
C GLN A 305 5.64 10.14 19.57
N PRO A 306 5.88 11.43 19.25
CA PRO A 306 7.20 12.09 19.30
C PRO A 306 7.66 12.44 20.74
N PRO A 307 8.92 12.88 20.96
CA PRO A 307 10.04 12.95 20.01
C PRO A 307 10.69 11.58 19.79
N ASN A 308 11.16 11.32 18.57
CA ASN A 308 11.63 10.01 18.09
C ASN A 308 10.50 8.97 18.10
N PRO A 309 9.60 9.03 17.11
CA PRO A 309 8.49 8.10 17.04
C PRO A 309 8.99 6.67 16.78
N GLY A 310 8.30 5.72 17.40
CA GLY A 310 8.60 4.30 17.26
C GLY A 310 8.08 3.70 15.96
N THR A 311 8.19 2.37 15.84
CA THR A 311 7.62 1.58 14.75
C THR A 311 6.56 0.64 15.28
N VAL A 312 5.54 0.37 14.48
CA VAL A 312 4.46 -0.54 14.87
C VAL A 312 4.05 -1.45 13.72
N ALA A 313 3.88 -2.73 14.03
CA ALA A 313 3.28 -3.71 13.17
C ALA A 313 2.05 -4.31 13.86
N VAL A 314 0.91 -4.26 13.18
CA VAL A 314 -0.38 -4.74 13.69
C VAL A 314 -0.95 -5.74 12.68
N THR A 315 -1.25 -6.94 13.16
CA THR A 315 -1.77 -8.05 12.33
C THR A 315 -2.95 -8.74 13.01
N ASP A 316 -3.90 -9.25 12.24
CA ASP A 316 -4.96 -10.16 12.71
C ASP A 316 -5.76 -9.64 13.93
N SER A 317 -5.89 -8.32 14.10
CA SER A 317 -6.37 -7.70 15.35
C SER A 317 -7.69 -6.95 15.18
N SER A 318 -8.44 -6.81 16.28
CA SER A 318 -9.74 -6.15 16.29
C SER A 318 -9.79 -4.94 17.22
N PHE A 319 -10.43 -3.88 16.75
CA PHE A 319 -10.53 -2.59 17.44
C PHE A 319 -12.00 -2.17 17.52
N VAL A 320 -12.52 -2.00 18.73
CA VAL A 320 -13.96 -1.82 18.96
C VAL A 320 -14.23 -0.58 19.82
N ASN A 321 -15.10 0.31 19.32
CA ASN A 321 -15.66 1.45 20.05
C ASN A 321 -14.61 2.36 20.72
N ASN A 322 -13.48 2.61 20.05
CA ASN A 322 -12.45 3.51 20.57
C ASN A 322 -12.91 4.98 20.45
N TYR A 323 -12.66 5.78 21.50
CA TYR A 323 -13.10 7.18 21.61
C TYR A 323 -12.36 8.14 20.66
N VAL A 324 -11.24 7.74 20.05
CA VAL A 324 -10.55 8.49 19.00
C VAL A 324 -10.22 7.53 17.85
N SER A 325 -9.04 6.90 17.84
CA SER A 325 -8.57 6.07 16.71
C SER A 325 -8.18 4.65 17.14
N ALA A 326 -8.28 3.70 16.21
CA ALA A 326 -7.64 2.39 16.39
C ALA A 326 -6.12 2.52 16.36
N LEU A 327 -5.61 3.38 15.46
CA LEU A 327 -4.20 3.69 15.33
C LEU A 327 -4.03 5.19 15.13
N ASN A 328 -3.20 5.80 15.97
CA ASN A 328 -2.71 7.16 15.82
C ASN A 328 -1.18 7.11 15.65
N ALA A 329 -0.70 7.28 14.42
CA ALA A 329 0.72 7.24 14.07
C ALA A 329 1.25 8.64 13.76
N VAL A 330 2.09 9.18 14.65
CA VAL A 330 2.65 10.54 14.50
C VAL A 330 4.16 10.46 14.32
N GLY A 331 4.64 10.89 13.15
CA GLY A 331 6.05 10.87 12.74
C GLY A 331 6.65 9.48 12.48
N SER A 332 5.85 8.42 12.56
CA SER A 332 6.32 7.03 12.54
C SER A 332 6.74 6.60 11.12
N SER A 333 7.72 5.71 11.04
CA SER A 333 8.17 5.12 9.77
C SER A 333 7.83 3.63 9.75
N ASN A 334 7.53 3.10 8.56
CA ASN A 334 7.29 1.67 8.33
C ASN A 334 6.18 1.08 9.20
N VAL A 335 5.08 1.82 9.38
CA VAL A 335 3.88 1.30 10.03
C VAL A 335 3.29 0.17 9.18
N LEU A 336 2.93 -0.96 9.80
CA LEU A 336 2.15 -2.01 9.16
C LEU A 336 0.83 -2.19 9.90
N PHE A 337 -0.29 -2.13 9.20
CA PHE A 337 -1.62 -2.44 9.72
C PHE A 337 -2.32 -3.38 8.74
N SER A 338 -2.33 -4.68 9.05
CA SER A 338 -2.70 -5.72 8.08
C SER A 338 -3.71 -6.72 8.67
N ASN A 339 -4.68 -7.13 7.88
CA ASN A 339 -5.70 -8.11 8.29
C ASN A 339 -6.43 -7.77 9.60
N CYS A 340 -6.73 -6.48 9.79
CA CYS A 340 -7.34 -5.97 11.02
C CYS A 340 -8.78 -5.51 10.79
N ARG A 341 -9.56 -5.45 11.87
CA ARG A 341 -10.94 -4.95 11.84
C ARG A 341 -11.15 -3.83 12.84
N VAL A 342 -11.51 -2.64 12.33
CA VAL A 342 -11.86 -1.46 13.11
C VAL A 342 -13.37 -1.22 13.01
N SER A 343 -14.04 -1.09 14.15
CA SER A 343 -15.48 -0.78 14.21
C SER A 343 -15.81 0.27 15.25
N GLY A 344 -16.49 1.34 14.82
CA GLY A 344 -17.06 2.36 15.72
C GLY A 344 -16.04 3.31 16.34
N ALA A 345 -15.00 3.70 15.60
CA ALA A 345 -14.07 4.74 16.06
C ALA A 345 -14.79 6.10 16.17
N MET A 346 -14.63 6.81 17.28
CA MET A 346 -15.31 8.09 17.52
C MET A 346 -14.57 9.31 16.95
N ALA A 347 -13.42 9.11 16.30
CA ALA A 347 -12.78 10.08 15.43
C ALA A 347 -12.41 9.41 14.09
N ASP A 348 -11.17 9.55 13.64
CA ASP A 348 -10.65 8.84 12.48
C ASP A 348 -10.40 7.37 12.85
N GLY A 349 -10.69 6.43 11.95
CA GLY A 349 -10.45 5.01 12.22
C GLY A 349 -8.96 4.73 12.39
N ILE A 350 -8.18 5.18 11.40
CA ILE A 350 -6.72 5.09 11.38
C ILE A 350 -6.17 6.46 10.95
N PHE A 351 -5.21 6.98 11.71
CA PHE A 351 -4.66 8.31 11.49
C PHE A 351 -3.14 8.28 11.35
N PHE A 352 -2.65 8.80 10.23
CA PHE A 352 -1.24 9.02 9.94
C PHE A 352 -0.96 10.51 9.89
N LEU A 353 0.02 10.97 10.66
CA LEU A 353 0.55 12.32 10.61
C LEU A 353 2.06 12.27 10.41
N ASN A 354 2.60 12.87 9.34
CA ASN A 354 4.03 12.87 9.05
C ASN A 354 4.66 11.47 9.06
N SER A 355 3.91 10.45 8.60
CA SER A 355 4.26 9.04 8.78
C SER A 355 4.30 8.28 7.45
N THR A 356 4.99 7.13 7.44
CA THR A 356 4.97 6.17 6.31
C THR A 356 4.47 4.81 6.77
N GLY A 357 3.84 4.07 5.85
CA GLY A 357 3.38 2.72 6.16
C GLY A 357 2.40 2.14 5.15
N VAL A 358 1.92 0.95 5.49
CA VAL A 358 0.96 0.17 4.70
C VAL A 358 -0.24 -0.19 5.57
N VAL A 359 -1.43 0.18 5.12
CA VAL A 359 -2.71 -0.32 5.61
C VAL A 359 -3.23 -1.30 4.57
N GLU A 360 -3.40 -2.57 4.92
CA GLU A 360 -3.84 -3.57 3.95
C GLU A 360 -4.77 -4.65 4.49
N LYS A 361 -5.57 -5.24 3.59
CA LYS A 361 -6.42 -6.41 3.90
C LYS A 361 -7.33 -6.19 5.12
N SER A 362 -7.71 -4.94 5.40
CA SER A 362 -8.34 -4.54 6.66
C SER A 362 -9.74 -3.95 6.44
N GLU A 363 -10.58 -4.04 7.46
CA GLU A 363 -11.90 -3.43 7.48
C GLU A 363 -11.93 -2.21 8.42
N VAL A 364 -12.48 -1.08 7.97
CA VAL A 364 -12.76 0.09 8.80
C VAL A 364 -14.23 0.49 8.63
N ILE A 365 -14.99 0.40 9.72
CA ILE A 365 -16.45 0.50 9.68
C ILE A 365 -16.95 1.53 10.69
N GLY A 366 -17.73 2.49 10.22
CA GLY A 366 -18.51 3.40 11.06
C GLY A 366 -17.67 4.36 11.90
N SER A 367 -16.63 4.97 11.31
CA SER A 367 -15.89 6.06 11.96
C SER A 367 -16.75 7.33 12.05
N LEU A 368 -16.66 8.07 13.15
CA LEU A 368 -17.38 9.36 13.30
C LEU A 368 -16.74 10.51 12.52
N ASN A 369 -15.48 10.39 12.11
CA ASN A 369 -14.85 11.27 11.13
C ASN A 369 -14.50 10.45 9.88
N THR A 370 -13.22 10.32 9.56
CA THR A 370 -12.74 9.62 8.36
C THR A 370 -12.40 8.16 8.66
N GLY A 371 -12.56 7.27 7.67
CA GLY A 371 -12.08 5.88 7.80
C GLY A 371 -10.57 5.82 8.03
N VAL A 372 -9.80 6.28 7.04
CA VAL A 372 -8.33 6.38 7.10
C VAL A 372 -7.85 7.76 6.64
N THR A 373 -6.99 8.38 7.44
CA THR A 373 -6.47 9.73 7.18
C THR A 373 -4.95 9.71 7.04
N PHE A 374 -4.46 10.33 5.97
CA PHE A 374 -3.05 10.63 5.73
C PHE A 374 -2.85 12.15 5.72
N MET A 375 -2.23 12.67 6.78
CA MET A 375 -1.93 14.09 6.92
C MET A 375 -0.42 14.35 6.90
N GLY A 376 -0.01 15.21 5.98
CA GLY A 376 1.39 15.59 5.79
C GLY A 376 2.35 14.43 5.71
N CYS A 377 2.06 13.42 4.89
CA CYS A 377 2.94 12.26 4.70
C CYS A 377 3.82 12.48 3.45
N PRO A 378 4.96 13.22 3.53
CA PRO A 378 5.74 13.62 2.36
C PRO A 378 6.49 12.47 1.69
N ASN A 379 6.67 11.36 2.42
CA ASN A 379 7.39 10.18 1.95
C ASN A 379 6.46 9.05 1.47
N GLY A 380 5.16 9.35 1.30
CA GLY A 380 4.17 8.39 0.84
C GLY A 380 3.69 7.41 1.91
N ALA A 381 2.53 6.81 1.64
CA ALA A 381 1.95 5.69 2.35
C ALA A 381 1.03 4.91 1.40
N ILE A 382 0.70 3.68 1.76
CA ILE A 382 -0.09 2.77 0.93
C ILE A 382 -1.33 2.35 1.71
N ILE A 383 -2.48 2.43 1.06
CA ILE A 383 -3.70 1.75 1.50
C ILE A 383 -4.24 0.87 0.38
N ARG A 384 -4.32 -0.44 0.66
CA ARG A 384 -4.74 -1.41 -0.36
C ARG A 384 -5.56 -2.57 0.14
N ASN A 385 -6.42 -3.11 -0.72
CA ASN A 385 -7.19 -4.31 -0.39
C ASN A 385 -8.04 -4.16 0.88
N CYS A 386 -8.48 -2.93 1.21
CA CYS A 386 -9.27 -2.65 2.40
C CYS A 386 -10.75 -2.47 2.08
N TYR A 387 -11.59 -2.76 3.06
CA TYR A 387 -13.00 -2.36 3.06
C TYR A 387 -13.19 -1.16 4.00
N ILE A 388 -13.76 -0.07 3.49
CA ILE A 388 -14.04 1.13 4.29
C ILE A 388 -15.48 1.56 4.07
N GLY A 389 -16.29 1.60 5.13
CA GLY A 389 -17.70 1.93 4.94
C GLY A 389 -18.39 2.59 6.12
N GLY A 390 -19.35 3.46 5.78
CA GLY A 390 -20.23 4.11 6.74
C GLY A 390 -19.57 5.18 7.63
N SER A 391 -18.42 5.72 7.24
CA SER A 391 -17.81 6.84 7.96
C SER A 391 -18.64 8.11 7.80
N ALA A 392 -18.74 8.92 8.84
CA ALA A 392 -19.55 10.13 8.83
C ALA A 392 -18.89 11.30 8.07
N HIS A 393 -17.58 11.21 7.76
CA HIS A 393 -16.90 12.09 6.80
C HIS A 393 -16.50 11.30 5.54
N GLN A 394 -15.19 11.14 5.29
CA GLN A 394 -14.68 10.43 4.13
C GLN A 394 -14.33 8.99 4.44
N GLY A 395 -14.25 8.14 3.42
CA GLY A 395 -13.60 6.84 3.56
C GLY A 395 -12.10 7.02 3.74
N ILE A 396 -11.45 7.72 2.80
CA ILE A 396 -10.03 8.06 2.83
C ILE A 396 -9.86 9.57 2.64
N ALA A 397 -9.03 10.18 3.49
CA ALA A 397 -8.60 11.57 3.35
C ALA A 397 -7.08 11.67 3.16
N VAL A 398 -6.66 12.40 2.13
CA VAL A 398 -5.26 12.74 1.86
C VAL A 398 -5.12 14.25 1.93
N GLY A 399 -4.42 14.72 2.95
CA GLY A 399 -4.26 16.15 3.22
C GLY A 399 -2.87 16.52 3.67
N LYS A 400 -2.62 17.82 3.74
CA LYS A 400 -1.44 18.38 4.40
C LYS A 400 -1.57 18.28 5.92
N ASP A 401 -0.44 18.38 6.60
CA ASP A 401 -0.39 18.65 8.04
C ASP A 401 -0.89 20.09 8.26
N ASP A 402 -1.99 20.25 8.99
CA ASP A 402 -2.60 21.55 9.27
C ASP A 402 -1.71 22.48 10.11
N THR A 403 -0.74 21.91 10.83
CA THR A 403 0.20 22.67 11.68
C THR A 403 1.39 23.18 10.86
N THR A 404 1.99 22.31 10.03
CA THR A 404 3.24 22.62 9.32
C THR A 404 3.02 23.03 7.87
N GLY A 405 1.85 22.73 7.29
CA GLY A 405 1.57 22.89 5.87
C GLY A 405 2.22 21.82 4.98
N THR A 406 2.90 20.84 5.55
CA THR A 406 3.58 19.76 4.81
C THR A 406 2.53 18.93 4.05
N PRO A 407 2.62 18.77 2.72
CA PRO A 407 1.65 17.98 1.95
C PRO A 407 1.85 16.47 2.13
N SER A 408 0.81 15.70 1.85
CA SER A 408 0.96 14.26 1.60
C SER A 408 1.30 14.02 0.14
N TYR A 409 2.35 13.24 -0.14
CA TYR A 409 2.84 13.04 -1.49
C TYR A 409 2.78 11.56 -1.89
N ASN A 410 2.23 11.29 -3.08
CA ASN A 410 2.13 9.97 -3.69
C ASN A 410 1.50 8.92 -2.76
N ILE A 411 0.39 9.26 -2.11
CA ILE A 411 -0.39 8.27 -1.37
C ILE A 411 -1.00 7.28 -2.36
N GLU A 412 -0.66 6.00 -2.21
CA GLU A 412 -1.22 4.94 -3.05
C GLU A 412 -2.53 4.47 -2.44
N VAL A 413 -3.61 4.60 -3.19
CA VAL A 413 -4.96 4.13 -2.84
C VAL A 413 -5.36 3.08 -3.87
N SER A 414 -5.10 1.80 -3.58
CA SER A 414 -5.20 0.71 -4.57
C SER A 414 -6.13 -0.45 -4.17
N ASP A 415 -6.96 -0.93 -5.08
CA ASP A 415 -7.74 -2.17 -4.92
C ASP A 415 -8.65 -2.21 -3.67
N ASN A 416 -9.14 -1.06 -3.20
CA ASN A 416 -10.02 -0.97 -2.03
C ASN A 416 -11.50 -1.08 -2.43
N THR A 417 -12.36 -1.41 -1.47
CA THR A 417 -13.83 -1.33 -1.58
C THR A 417 -14.35 -0.31 -0.58
N LEU A 418 -14.83 0.83 -1.09
CA LEU A 418 -15.33 1.93 -0.28
C LEU A 418 -16.84 2.10 -0.51
N VAL A 419 -17.61 2.13 0.58
CA VAL A 419 -19.08 2.05 0.52
C VAL A 419 -19.74 3.00 1.52
N GLY A 420 -20.48 3.99 0.99
CA GLY A 420 -21.44 4.78 1.76
C GLY A 420 -20.82 5.71 2.80
N ASN A 421 -19.61 6.22 2.53
CA ASN A 421 -19.00 7.26 3.36
C ASN A 421 -19.65 8.63 3.04
N GLN A 422 -20.03 9.41 4.06
CA GLN A 422 -21.04 10.47 3.88
C GLN A 422 -20.60 11.66 3.01
N LEU A 423 -19.33 12.06 3.05
CA LEU A 423 -18.82 13.24 2.32
C LEU A 423 -18.08 12.88 1.04
N ALA A 424 -17.23 11.85 1.13
CA ALA A 424 -16.55 11.29 -0.04
C ALA A 424 -16.12 9.85 0.23
N GLU A 425 -15.99 9.01 -0.80
CA GLU A 425 -15.21 7.79 -0.63
C GLU A 425 -13.71 8.15 -0.51
N ILE A 426 -13.22 9.02 -1.40
CA ILE A 426 -11.84 9.51 -1.40
C ILE A 426 -11.82 11.04 -1.50
N PHE A 427 -11.04 11.69 -0.63
CA PHE A 427 -10.77 13.12 -0.67
C PHE A 427 -9.27 13.41 -0.76
N VAL A 428 -8.90 14.37 -1.61
CA VAL A 428 -7.53 14.90 -1.72
C VAL A 428 -7.56 16.43 -1.67
N ASP A 429 -6.71 17.02 -0.81
CA ASP A 429 -6.60 18.47 -0.66
C ASP A 429 -5.77 19.15 -1.77
N ALA A 430 -5.66 20.49 -1.71
CA ALA A 430 -5.08 21.31 -2.79
C ALA A 430 -3.60 21.16 -3.05
N VAL A 431 -2.86 20.58 -2.12
CA VAL A 431 -1.39 20.52 -2.20
C VAL A 431 -0.87 19.10 -2.15
N SER A 432 -1.74 18.12 -1.88
CA SER A 432 -1.38 16.72 -1.77
C SER A 432 -1.63 15.96 -3.08
N THR A 433 -0.95 14.83 -3.23
CA THR A 433 -1.07 13.95 -4.40
C THR A 433 -1.37 12.52 -4.00
N ALA A 434 -2.12 11.82 -4.86
CA ALA A 434 -2.49 10.42 -4.67
C ALA A 434 -2.59 9.69 -6.02
N LYS A 435 -2.34 8.38 -5.99
CA LYS A 435 -2.61 7.44 -7.08
C LYS A 435 -3.82 6.60 -6.70
N ILE A 436 -4.92 6.72 -7.43
CA ILE A 436 -6.22 6.12 -7.09
C ILE A 436 -6.52 5.01 -8.10
N HIS A 437 -6.13 3.76 -7.81
CA HIS A 437 -6.13 2.69 -8.81
C HIS A 437 -7.00 1.48 -8.39
N GLY A 438 -7.79 0.92 -9.31
CA GLY A 438 -8.46 -0.37 -9.05
C GLY A 438 -9.58 -0.36 -7.99
N ASN A 439 -9.99 0.81 -7.49
CA ASN A 439 -10.92 0.89 -6.37
C ASN A 439 -12.37 0.71 -6.81
N ILE A 440 -13.18 0.11 -5.93
CA ILE A 440 -14.63 0.03 -6.04
C ILE A 440 -15.23 1.08 -5.10
N LEU A 441 -15.80 2.14 -5.64
CA LEU A 441 -16.33 3.29 -4.91
C LEU A 441 -17.84 3.37 -5.12
N THR A 442 -18.62 3.13 -4.06
CA THR A 442 -20.06 3.00 -4.22
C THR A 442 -20.91 3.69 -3.17
N ASN A 443 -22.06 4.21 -3.60
CA ASN A 443 -23.14 4.68 -2.73
C ASN A 443 -22.77 5.84 -1.80
N SER A 444 -21.81 6.68 -2.17
CA SER A 444 -21.53 7.92 -1.41
C SER A 444 -22.71 8.88 -1.53
N PRO A 445 -23.28 9.37 -0.42
CA PRO A 445 -24.36 10.35 -0.44
C PRO A 445 -23.98 11.71 -1.06
N GLN A 446 -22.68 11.98 -1.25
CA GLN A 446 -22.18 13.21 -1.87
C GLN A 446 -21.31 12.92 -3.09
N SER A 447 -20.05 12.52 -2.92
CA SER A 447 -19.13 12.32 -4.04
C SER A 447 -18.38 11.01 -3.88
N ALA A 448 -18.12 10.24 -4.94
CA ALA A 448 -17.23 9.10 -4.80
C ALA A 448 -15.78 9.59 -4.63
N VAL A 449 -15.33 10.49 -5.51
CA VAL A 449 -14.01 11.13 -5.41
C VAL A 449 -14.15 12.64 -5.40
N ARG A 450 -13.40 13.31 -4.53
CA ARG A 450 -13.38 14.78 -4.40
C ARG A 450 -11.94 15.31 -4.36
N LEU A 451 -11.57 16.10 -5.36
CA LEU A 451 -10.24 16.70 -5.53
C LEU A 451 -10.35 18.23 -5.47
N HIS A 452 -9.72 18.84 -4.46
CA HIS A 452 -9.82 20.28 -4.22
C HIS A 452 -8.53 20.98 -4.61
N GLY A 453 -8.30 21.29 -5.88
CA GLY A 453 -7.07 21.99 -6.33
C GLY A 453 -5.83 21.11 -6.47
N SER A 454 -5.94 19.83 -6.11
CA SER A 454 -4.88 18.83 -6.22
C SER A 454 -4.33 18.74 -7.65
N LYS A 455 -3.02 18.45 -7.77
CA LYS A 455 -2.32 18.38 -9.05
C LYS A 455 -1.74 16.99 -9.27
N ASN A 456 -1.66 16.58 -10.53
CA ASN A 456 -1.07 15.34 -10.99
C ASN A 456 -1.71 14.10 -10.34
N ILE A 457 -3.04 14.13 -10.17
CA ILE A 457 -3.78 12.97 -9.66
C ILE A 457 -4.00 11.97 -10.80
N GLU A 458 -3.64 10.72 -10.56
CA GLU A 458 -3.86 9.61 -11.49
C GLU A 458 -5.01 8.73 -10.98
N LEU A 459 -6.00 8.50 -11.84
CA LEU A 459 -7.11 7.58 -11.60
C LEU A 459 -7.13 6.49 -12.68
N VAL A 460 -6.80 5.26 -12.31
CA VAL A 460 -6.73 4.13 -13.26
C VAL A 460 -7.61 2.99 -12.83
N GLY A 461 -8.47 2.51 -13.72
CA GLY A 461 -9.18 1.25 -13.47
C GLY A 461 -10.13 1.32 -12.29
N ASN A 462 -10.78 2.46 -12.01
CA ASN A 462 -11.73 2.55 -10.89
C ASN A 462 -13.15 2.23 -11.35
N LEU A 463 -13.92 1.63 -10.44
CA LEU A 463 -15.35 1.42 -10.57
C LEU A 463 -16.09 2.40 -9.66
N ILE A 464 -16.81 3.36 -10.25
CA ILE A 464 -17.53 4.42 -9.55
C ILE A 464 -19.02 4.31 -9.86
N THR A 465 -19.84 4.00 -8.87
CA THR A 465 -21.29 3.85 -9.10
C THR A 465 -22.19 4.10 -7.90
N GLY A 466 -23.41 4.55 -8.13
CA GLY A 466 -24.45 4.69 -7.11
C GLY A 466 -24.25 5.86 -6.14
N SER A 467 -23.22 6.69 -6.34
CA SER A 467 -23.01 7.91 -5.55
C SER A 467 -23.88 9.06 -6.07
N THR A 468 -24.05 10.14 -5.31
CA THR A 468 -24.71 11.35 -5.85
C THR A 468 -23.87 11.94 -6.98
N LEU A 469 -22.62 12.32 -6.72
CA LEU A 469 -21.62 12.67 -7.73
C LEU A 469 -20.62 11.52 -7.87
N GLY A 470 -20.27 11.15 -9.10
CA GLY A 470 -19.19 10.18 -9.32
C GLY A 470 -17.83 10.76 -8.93
N PHE A 471 -17.49 11.91 -9.49
CA PHE A 471 -16.19 12.56 -9.33
C PHE A 471 -16.34 14.07 -9.36
N GLU A 472 -15.70 14.76 -8.41
CA GLU A 472 -15.66 16.22 -8.32
C GLU A 472 -14.21 16.71 -8.39
N LEU A 473 -13.89 17.58 -9.35
CA LEU A 473 -12.60 18.22 -9.50
C LEU A 473 -12.75 19.75 -9.62
N LYS A 474 -12.03 20.48 -8.77
CA LYS A 474 -12.16 21.94 -8.71
C LYS A 474 -10.89 22.69 -8.37
N ASP A 475 -11.03 24.02 -8.26
CA ASP A 475 -10.05 24.96 -7.71
C ASP A 475 -8.69 24.90 -8.43
N SER A 476 -8.75 24.96 -9.76
CA SER A 476 -7.59 24.83 -10.65
C SER A 476 -6.87 23.49 -10.58
N GLY A 477 -7.41 22.46 -9.92
CA GLY A 477 -6.80 21.13 -9.86
C GLY A 477 -6.64 20.48 -11.23
N ASN A 478 -5.80 19.45 -11.33
CA ASN A 478 -5.74 18.61 -12.52
C ASN A 478 -5.64 17.12 -12.19
N ALA A 479 -6.24 16.31 -13.05
CA ALA A 479 -6.25 14.87 -12.93
C ALA A 479 -6.28 14.21 -14.31
N THR A 480 -5.84 12.95 -14.35
CA THR A 480 -5.99 12.05 -15.49
C THR A 480 -6.78 10.83 -15.05
N MET A 481 -7.86 10.51 -15.76
CA MET A 481 -8.66 9.32 -15.54
C MET A 481 -8.60 8.41 -16.76
N ALA A 482 -8.24 7.15 -16.56
CA ALA A 482 -8.22 6.17 -17.63
C ALA A 482 -8.72 4.79 -17.19
N LEU A 483 -9.24 4.03 -18.16
CA LEU A 483 -9.77 2.66 -17.97
C LEU A 483 -10.79 2.54 -16.84
N SER A 484 -11.54 3.60 -16.52
CA SER A 484 -12.47 3.63 -15.40
C SER A 484 -13.92 3.54 -15.87
N ALA A 485 -14.78 2.99 -15.02
CA ALA A 485 -16.21 2.90 -15.24
C ALA A 485 -16.93 3.84 -14.26
N VAL A 486 -17.68 4.81 -14.78
CA VAL A 486 -18.45 5.79 -13.98
C VAL A 486 -19.90 5.77 -14.41
N PHE A 487 -20.76 5.14 -13.62
CA PHE A 487 -22.15 4.91 -14.02
C PHE A 487 -23.15 4.84 -12.88
N GLY A 488 -24.42 5.09 -13.18
CA GLY A 488 -25.49 4.92 -12.20
C GLY A 488 -25.41 5.90 -11.04
N ASN A 489 -24.75 7.05 -11.22
CA ASN A 489 -24.69 8.09 -10.20
C ASN A 489 -25.96 8.96 -10.26
N GLY A 490 -26.37 9.49 -9.10
CA GLY A 490 -27.62 10.26 -8.95
C GLY A 490 -27.60 11.54 -9.79
N ASP A 491 -26.54 12.32 -9.66
CA ASP A 491 -26.32 13.56 -10.38
C ASP A 491 -25.15 13.35 -11.37
N ASP A 492 -24.23 14.31 -11.49
CA ASP A 492 -23.17 14.26 -12.49
C ASP A 492 -22.21 13.08 -12.28
N GLY A 493 -21.86 12.42 -13.37
CA GLY A 493 -20.77 11.43 -13.38
C GLY A 493 -19.45 12.12 -13.01
N LEU A 494 -19.08 13.14 -13.78
CA LEU A 494 -17.91 13.99 -13.56
C LEU A 494 -18.33 15.46 -13.50
N LEU A 495 -18.07 16.12 -12.37
CA LEU A 495 -18.24 17.57 -12.19
C LEU A 495 -16.87 18.25 -12.15
N VAL A 496 -16.54 19.04 -13.17
CA VAL A 496 -15.26 19.77 -13.27
C VAL A 496 -15.52 21.26 -13.33
N TYR A 497 -14.96 22.03 -12.38
CA TYR A 497 -15.24 23.46 -12.30
C TYR A 497 -14.11 24.30 -11.71
N ASN A 498 -14.30 25.62 -11.71
CA ASN A 498 -13.37 26.60 -11.14
C ASN A 498 -11.94 26.45 -11.66
N HIS A 499 -11.80 26.54 -12.99
CA HIS A 499 -10.51 26.50 -13.71
C HIS A 499 -9.73 25.19 -13.61
N ALA A 500 -10.36 24.11 -13.15
CA ALA A 500 -9.73 22.79 -13.12
C ALA A 500 -9.64 22.16 -14.51
N PHE A 501 -8.73 21.20 -14.67
CA PHE A 501 -8.47 20.54 -15.95
C PHE A 501 -8.46 19.02 -15.80
N LEU A 502 -9.27 18.33 -16.61
CA LEU A 502 -9.35 16.88 -16.59
C LEU A 502 -8.90 16.27 -17.92
N THR A 503 -8.11 15.21 -17.85
CA THR A 503 -7.85 14.32 -19.00
C THR A 503 -8.61 13.01 -18.83
N ILE A 504 -9.35 12.57 -19.84
CA ILE A 504 -10.08 11.29 -19.83
C ILE A 504 -9.75 10.42 -21.06
N ASP A 505 -9.47 9.14 -20.82
CA ASP A 505 -9.05 8.19 -21.87
C ASP A 505 -9.56 6.75 -21.64
N HIS A 506 -10.26 6.15 -22.60
CA HIS A 506 -10.80 4.77 -22.50
C HIS A 506 -11.69 4.52 -21.27
N ASN A 507 -12.46 5.52 -20.86
CA ASN A 507 -13.45 5.38 -19.79
C ASN A 507 -14.84 5.04 -20.34
N VAL A 508 -15.66 4.41 -19.50
CA VAL A 508 -17.08 4.17 -19.80
C VAL A 508 -17.95 4.99 -18.88
N PHE A 509 -18.75 5.88 -19.48
CA PHE A 509 -19.76 6.67 -18.80
C PHE A 509 -21.15 6.30 -19.30
N ASP A 510 -22.06 5.88 -18.42
CA ASP A 510 -23.45 5.65 -18.79
C ASP A 510 -24.40 5.74 -17.58
N GLY A 511 -25.68 6.04 -17.85
CA GLY A 511 -26.72 6.04 -16.81
C GLY A 511 -26.44 6.95 -15.60
N ASN A 512 -25.70 8.05 -15.77
CA ASN A 512 -25.54 9.10 -14.75
C ASN A 512 -26.69 10.11 -14.84
N GLY A 513 -26.95 10.86 -13.77
CA GLY A 513 -28.03 11.84 -13.71
C GLY A 513 -29.43 11.26 -13.47
N LEU A 514 -29.51 10.17 -12.70
CA LEU A 514 -30.74 9.44 -12.40
C LEU A 514 -31.73 10.20 -11.48
N SER A 515 -31.29 11.13 -10.63
CA SER A 515 -32.16 11.81 -9.65
C SER A 515 -32.87 13.06 -10.16
N ASP A 516 -32.21 13.88 -10.99
CA ASP A 516 -32.71 15.22 -11.34
C ASP A 516 -33.08 15.38 -12.83
N GLY A 517 -32.74 14.41 -13.68
CA GLY A 517 -32.97 14.43 -15.12
C GLY A 517 -32.20 15.51 -15.89
N ASN A 518 -31.35 16.28 -15.19
CA ASN A 518 -30.60 17.43 -15.72
C ASN A 518 -29.08 17.25 -15.56
N ALA A 519 -28.63 16.25 -14.82
CA ALA A 519 -27.24 15.91 -14.66
C ALA A 519 -26.65 15.17 -15.88
N TRP A 520 -25.33 15.21 -15.97
CA TRP A 520 -24.54 14.81 -17.13
C TRP A 520 -23.46 13.80 -16.76
N SER A 521 -23.07 12.95 -17.72
CA SER A 521 -21.88 12.12 -17.54
C SER A 521 -20.63 12.97 -17.35
N VAL A 522 -20.55 14.11 -18.05
CA VAL A 522 -19.52 15.13 -17.85
C VAL A 522 -20.13 16.53 -17.85
N PHE A 523 -19.95 17.26 -16.74
CA PHE A 523 -20.37 18.65 -16.59
C PHE A 523 -19.16 19.56 -16.35
N LEU A 524 -18.96 20.53 -17.24
CA LEU A 524 -17.89 21.53 -17.13
C LEU A 524 -18.47 22.90 -16.77
N ASN A 525 -17.85 23.58 -15.81
CA ASN A 525 -18.30 24.90 -15.37
C ASN A 525 -17.15 25.86 -15.06
N THR A 526 -17.41 27.16 -15.04
CA THR A 526 -16.51 28.20 -14.49
C THR A 526 -15.04 28.02 -14.88
N GLY A 527 -14.71 28.16 -16.16
CA GLY A 527 -13.34 28.08 -16.68
C GLY A 527 -12.71 26.68 -16.71
N ALA A 528 -13.45 25.62 -16.40
CA ALA A 528 -12.93 24.26 -16.47
C ALA A 528 -12.59 23.82 -17.90
N GLY A 529 -11.47 23.09 -18.03
CA GLY A 529 -11.05 22.46 -19.26
C GLY A 529 -11.17 20.94 -19.21
N ILE A 530 -11.33 20.33 -20.38
CA ILE A 530 -11.22 18.89 -20.55
C ILE A 530 -10.46 18.57 -21.83
N TYR A 531 -9.69 17.50 -21.78
CA TYR A 531 -9.21 16.78 -22.96
C TYR A 531 -9.67 15.33 -22.86
N GLY A 532 -10.49 14.89 -23.80
CA GLY A 532 -11.09 13.55 -23.75
C GLY A 532 -11.05 12.83 -25.08
N GLN A 533 -10.56 11.59 -25.09
CA GLN A 533 -10.47 10.76 -26.28
C GLN A 533 -10.75 9.29 -25.99
N TYR A 534 -11.26 8.57 -26.99
CA TYR A 534 -11.54 7.14 -26.90
C TYR A 534 -12.40 6.76 -25.68
N ASN A 535 -13.32 7.62 -25.26
CA ASN A 535 -14.28 7.31 -24.20
C ASN A 535 -15.62 6.85 -24.78
N CYS A 536 -16.36 6.09 -23.99
CA CYS A 536 -17.78 5.82 -24.22
C CYS A 536 -18.62 6.83 -23.46
N MET A 537 -19.22 7.76 -24.20
CA MET A 537 -19.96 8.91 -23.69
C MET A 537 -21.46 8.64 -23.75
N GLY A 538 -22.00 7.91 -22.76
CA GLY A 538 -23.44 7.69 -22.57
C GLY A 538 -24.09 6.74 -23.57
N ASN A 539 -25.30 6.27 -23.24
CA ASN A 539 -26.18 5.62 -24.21
C ASN A 539 -26.90 6.68 -25.09
N PRO A 540 -27.50 6.30 -26.23
CA PRO A 540 -28.34 7.19 -27.02
C PRO A 540 -29.34 8.00 -26.18
N LYS A 541 -29.30 9.33 -26.33
CA LYS A 541 -30.12 10.32 -25.59
C LYS A 541 -29.84 10.51 -24.10
N ASP A 542 -28.91 9.77 -23.51
CA ASP A 542 -28.39 10.11 -22.19
C ASP A 542 -27.64 11.45 -22.26
N ASN A 543 -27.56 12.17 -21.14
CA ASN A 543 -26.78 13.39 -21.05
C ASN A 543 -25.28 13.04 -21.01
N GLY A 544 -24.60 13.19 -22.15
CA GLY A 544 -23.21 12.81 -22.34
C GLY A 544 -22.24 13.88 -21.82
N LEU A 545 -22.19 15.04 -22.46
CA LEU A 545 -21.32 16.14 -22.05
C LEU A 545 -22.00 17.50 -22.17
N TYR A 546 -21.85 18.32 -21.13
CA TYR A 546 -22.25 19.71 -21.14
C TYR A 546 -21.09 20.65 -20.82
N ASN A 547 -20.85 21.62 -21.70
CA ASN A 547 -19.86 22.66 -21.49
C ASN A 547 -20.50 24.01 -21.13
N ASN A 548 -20.38 24.41 -19.87
CA ASN A 548 -20.76 25.73 -19.35
C ASN A 548 -19.54 26.52 -18.82
N ALA A 549 -18.33 26.18 -19.25
CA ALA A 549 -17.10 26.74 -18.68
C ALA A 549 -16.77 28.17 -19.16
N GLY A 550 -17.43 28.65 -20.21
CA GLY A 550 -17.11 29.92 -20.88
C GLY A 550 -15.83 29.86 -21.72
N ILE A 551 -15.45 28.65 -22.12
CA ILE A 551 -14.17 28.32 -22.73
C ILE A 551 -14.39 27.23 -23.80
N ALA A 552 -13.57 27.20 -24.84
CA ALA A 552 -13.60 26.14 -25.85
C ALA A 552 -12.90 24.87 -25.35
N VAL A 553 -13.52 23.71 -25.54
CA VAL A 553 -12.94 22.39 -25.18
C VAL A 553 -12.94 21.44 -26.37
N THR A 554 -12.09 20.41 -26.30
CA THR A 554 -11.96 19.41 -27.37
C THR A 554 -12.12 17.98 -26.83
N VAL A 555 -13.01 17.22 -27.45
CA VAL A 555 -13.30 15.81 -27.16
C VAL A 555 -13.42 15.00 -28.45
N ALA A 556 -12.29 14.69 -29.08
CA ALA A 556 -12.25 13.94 -30.34
C ALA A 556 -12.15 12.42 -30.10
N ASN A 557 -12.44 11.61 -31.11
CA ASN A 557 -12.31 10.16 -31.07
C ASN A 557 -13.11 9.50 -29.93
N ASN A 558 -14.25 10.06 -29.54
CA ASN A 558 -15.13 9.43 -28.55
C ASN A 558 -16.29 8.69 -29.23
N TYR A 559 -16.78 7.63 -28.59
CA TYR A 559 -17.99 6.92 -28.99
C TYR A 559 -19.18 7.46 -28.20
N TRP A 560 -20.23 7.88 -28.90
CA TRP A 560 -21.40 8.53 -28.29
C TRP A 560 -22.62 7.60 -28.21
N GLY A 561 -22.41 6.29 -28.14
CA GLY A 561 -23.50 5.31 -28.10
C GLY A 561 -24.20 5.06 -29.45
N ALA A 562 -23.81 5.75 -30.53
CA ALA A 562 -24.34 5.58 -31.87
C ALA A 562 -23.28 5.82 -32.95
N THR A 563 -23.35 5.05 -34.04
CA THR A 563 -22.46 5.18 -35.21
C THR A 563 -22.57 6.53 -35.93
N SER A 564 -23.68 7.25 -35.73
CA SER A 564 -23.94 8.58 -36.28
C SER A 564 -23.42 9.73 -35.42
N GLY A 565 -22.72 9.43 -34.31
CA GLY A 565 -22.14 10.44 -33.41
C GLY A 565 -23.13 11.06 -32.44
N PRO A 566 -22.71 12.13 -31.72
CA PRO A 566 -23.50 12.74 -30.66
C PRO A 566 -24.76 13.42 -31.17
N HIS A 567 -25.76 13.50 -30.30
CA HIS A 567 -26.95 14.31 -30.50
C HIS A 567 -26.67 15.74 -30.03
N THR A 568 -26.33 16.64 -30.96
CA THR A 568 -26.13 18.07 -30.68
C THR A 568 -27.42 18.87 -30.81
N VAL A 569 -27.52 20.01 -30.12
CA VAL A 569 -28.69 20.90 -30.22
C VAL A 569 -28.88 21.38 -31.68
N GLY A 570 -29.97 20.94 -32.31
CA GLY A 570 -30.28 21.22 -33.72
C GLY A 570 -29.60 20.29 -34.75
N GLY A 571 -28.85 19.28 -34.30
CA GLY A 571 -28.18 18.27 -35.13
C GLY A 571 -29.01 17.02 -35.39
N SER A 572 -28.41 16.01 -36.04
CA SER A 572 -29.09 14.77 -36.48
C SER A 572 -28.45 13.46 -35.98
N GLY A 573 -27.38 13.52 -35.17
CA GLY A 573 -26.75 12.33 -34.59
C GLY A 573 -27.68 11.65 -33.58
N GLY A 574 -27.75 10.31 -33.61
CA GLY A 574 -28.59 9.51 -32.72
C GLY A 574 -27.97 9.13 -31.38
N GLY A 575 -26.77 9.62 -31.05
CA GLY A 575 -26.03 9.26 -29.84
C GLY A 575 -26.48 9.99 -28.57
N ALA A 576 -25.63 9.97 -27.55
CA ALA A 576 -25.81 10.75 -26.32
C ALA A 576 -25.78 12.25 -26.61
N ASN A 577 -26.43 13.02 -25.74
CA ASN A 577 -26.52 14.47 -25.86
C ASN A 577 -25.13 15.10 -25.65
N LEU A 578 -24.81 16.03 -26.54
CA LEU A 578 -23.65 16.91 -26.44
C LEU A 578 -24.14 18.35 -26.58
N ASP A 579 -23.96 19.16 -25.53
CA ASP A 579 -24.48 20.52 -25.50
C ASP A 579 -23.49 21.49 -24.83
N TRP A 580 -23.65 22.80 -25.08
CA TRP A 580 -22.81 23.85 -24.53
C TRP A 580 -23.54 25.19 -24.42
N ASN A 581 -23.16 25.99 -23.43
CA ASN A 581 -23.75 27.29 -23.21
C ASN A 581 -23.07 28.39 -24.05
N VAL A 582 -23.66 28.72 -25.18
CA VAL A 582 -23.15 29.79 -26.07
C VAL A 582 -23.13 31.18 -25.43
N ASP A 583 -24.02 31.46 -24.47
CA ASP A 583 -24.09 32.77 -23.80
C ASP A 583 -22.87 33.01 -22.90
N THR A 584 -22.23 31.94 -22.45
CA THR A 584 -20.97 32.01 -21.69
C THR A 584 -19.73 32.09 -22.59
N GLY A 585 -19.88 31.91 -23.91
CA GLY A 585 -18.76 31.74 -24.84
C GLY A 585 -18.23 30.30 -24.91
N SER A 586 -18.94 29.32 -24.35
CA SER A 586 -18.55 27.91 -24.41
C SER A 586 -18.73 27.33 -25.81
N SER A 587 -17.85 26.40 -26.19
CA SER A 587 -17.96 25.60 -27.42
C SER A 587 -17.27 24.26 -27.26
N VAL A 588 -17.63 23.29 -28.11
CA VAL A 588 -17.03 21.94 -28.09
C VAL A 588 -16.62 21.51 -29.50
N THR A 589 -15.36 21.11 -29.66
CA THR A 589 -14.88 20.37 -30.85
C THR A 589 -14.90 18.88 -30.57
N PHE A 590 -15.63 18.10 -31.37
CA PHE A 590 -15.89 16.68 -31.07
C PHE A 590 -15.68 15.71 -32.25
N VAL A 591 -15.09 16.19 -33.34
CA VAL A 591 -14.90 15.42 -34.58
C VAL A 591 -13.41 15.13 -34.83
N PRO A 592 -13.07 13.98 -35.45
CA PRO A 592 -13.97 12.87 -35.77
C PRO A 592 -14.47 12.15 -34.49
N TYR A 593 -15.54 11.36 -34.61
CA TYR A 593 -16.06 10.49 -33.54
C TYR A 593 -16.03 9.03 -33.99
N LEU A 594 -16.01 8.10 -33.03
CA LEU A 594 -15.90 6.67 -33.31
C LEU A 594 -17.25 6.05 -33.69
N THR A 595 -17.21 5.01 -34.53
CA THR A 595 -18.39 4.22 -34.90
C THR A 595 -18.63 3.03 -33.97
N GLY A 596 -17.63 2.64 -33.18
CA GLY A 596 -17.70 1.57 -32.19
C GLY A 596 -17.18 2.01 -30.82
N ALA A 597 -17.54 1.27 -29.78
CA ALA A 597 -17.12 1.54 -28.41
C ALA A 597 -15.64 1.16 -28.21
N PRO A 598 -14.74 2.09 -27.83
CA PRO A 598 -13.34 1.78 -27.52
C PRO A 598 -13.17 1.03 -26.20
N ALA A 599 -14.15 1.09 -25.30
CA ALA A 599 -14.20 0.30 -24.08
C ALA A 599 -15.61 -0.18 -23.76
N THR A 600 -15.76 -1.33 -23.13
CA THR A 600 -17.03 -1.88 -22.67
C THR A 600 -16.89 -2.32 -21.21
N ARG A 601 -18.02 -2.41 -20.50
CA ARG A 601 -18.03 -2.90 -19.12
C ARG A 601 -19.19 -3.84 -18.83
N SER A 602 -18.94 -4.80 -17.96
CA SER A 602 -19.94 -5.68 -17.35
C SER A 602 -19.73 -5.66 -15.84
N VAL A 603 -20.78 -5.33 -15.09
CA VAL A 603 -20.71 -5.24 -13.62
C VAL A 603 -22.00 -5.82 -13.04
N THR A 604 -21.86 -6.57 -11.94
CA THR A 604 -22.97 -7.06 -11.13
C THR A 604 -22.69 -6.80 -9.66
N SER A 605 -23.68 -6.26 -8.95
CA SER A 605 -23.64 -6.02 -7.49
C SER A 605 -24.59 -6.96 -6.72
N ALA A 606 -25.00 -8.07 -7.36
CA ALA A 606 -25.98 -9.01 -6.82
C ALA A 606 -25.36 -10.34 -6.38
N ILE A 607 -24.03 -10.46 -6.35
CA ILE A 607 -23.36 -11.72 -6.03
C ILE A 607 -23.61 -12.09 -4.57
N SER A 608 -24.03 -13.33 -4.34
CA SER A 608 -24.20 -13.91 -3.02
C SER A 608 -23.39 -15.19 -2.93
N ALA A 609 -22.80 -15.44 -1.77
CA ALA A 609 -21.87 -16.54 -1.58
C ALA A 609 -22.04 -17.19 -0.20
N ALA A 610 -22.09 -18.51 -0.17
CA ALA A 610 -22.11 -19.32 1.05
C ALA A 610 -20.80 -20.09 1.24
N SER A 611 -20.60 -20.67 2.41
CA SER A 611 -19.41 -21.47 2.73
C SER A 611 -19.20 -22.60 1.72
N ASN A 612 -17.95 -22.79 1.27
CA ASN A 612 -17.54 -23.82 0.31
C ASN A 612 -18.24 -23.74 -1.07
N GLN A 613 -18.90 -22.62 -1.40
CA GLN A 613 -19.49 -22.40 -2.71
C GLN A 613 -18.41 -22.00 -3.72
N VAL A 614 -18.59 -22.39 -4.99
CA VAL A 614 -17.85 -21.83 -6.12
C VAL A 614 -18.70 -20.76 -6.78
N ILE A 615 -18.19 -19.53 -6.81
CA ILE A 615 -18.71 -18.46 -7.65
C ILE A 615 -18.05 -18.59 -9.01
N ASN A 616 -18.84 -18.68 -10.07
CA ASN A 616 -18.38 -18.70 -11.45
C ASN A 616 -19.21 -17.68 -12.24
N TRP A 617 -18.63 -16.50 -12.45
CA TRP A 617 -19.29 -15.39 -13.12
C TRP A 617 -18.60 -15.09 -14.44
N ASN A 618 -19.33 -15.33 -15.54
CA ASN A 618 -18.91 -14.94 -16.87
C ASN A 618 -19.36 -13.49 -17.12
N SER A 619 -18.40 -12.62 -17.42
CA SER A 619 -18.68 -11.19 -17.63
C SER A 619 -19.39 -10.91 -18.95
N GLY A 620 -19.34 -11.82 -19.92
CA GLY A 620 -19.71 -11.56 -21.32
C GLY A 620 -18.71 -10.68 -22.08
N GLN A 621 -17.60 -10.29 -21.43
CA GLN A 621 -16.53 -9.44 -21.98
C GLN A 621 -15.22 -10.24 -22.13
N GLY A 622 -15.30 -11.52 -22.48
CA GLY A 622 -14.13 -12.38 -22.66
C GLY A 622 -13.42 -12.82 -21.38
N VAL A 623 -13.90 -12.43 -20.19
CA VAL A 623 -13.32 -12.85 -18.90
C VAL A 623 -14.34 -13.57 -18.03
N THR A 624 -13.96 -14.70 -17.47
CA THR A 624 -14.70 -15.40 -16.41
C THR A 624 -13.94 -15.32 -15.10
N ILE A 625 -14.61 -14.87 -14.05
CA ILE A 625 -14.10 -14.79 -12.69
C ILE A 625 -14.61 -15.99 -11.91
N VAL A 626 -13.68 -16.77 -11.34
CA VAL A 626 -14.00 -17.91 -10.49
C VAL A 626 -13.42 -17.67 -9.10
N SER A 627 -14.25 -17.79 -8.06
CA SER A 627 -13.81 -17.69 -6.66
C SER A 627 -14.32 -18.88 -5.86
N GLN A 628 -13.41 -19.60 -5.23
CA GLN A 628 -13.71 -20.72 -4.34
C GLN A 628 -13.80 -20.21 -2.91
N MET A 629 -15.02 -20.17 -2.36
CA MET A 629 -15.25 -19.68 -1.00
C MET A 629 -14.71 -20.66 0.04
N GLY A 630 -14.08 -20.13 1.07
CA GLY A 630 -13.74 -20.89 2.26
C GLY A 630 -14.94 -21.09 3.19
N VAL A 631 -14.64 -21.35 4.46
CA VAL A 631 -15.64 -21.39 5.52
C VAL A 631 -15.97 -19.97 5.96
N LEU A 632 -17.24 -19.58 5.81
CA LEU A 632 -17.71 -18.24 6.17
C LEU A 632 -18.45 -18.26 7.51
N PRO A 633 -18.27 -17.24 8.36
CA PRO A 633 -19.06 -17.08 9.58
C PRO A 633 -20.53 -16.74 9.27
N ALA A 634 -20.80 -16.09 8.14
CA ALA A 634 -22.13 -15.82 7.60
C ALA A 634 -22.08 -15.70 6.06
N PRO A 635 -23.18 -16.02 5.34
CA PRO A 635 -23.24 -15.83 3.90
C PRO A 635 -23.02 -14.37 3.49
N LEU A 636 -22.28 -14.17 2.40
CA LEU A 636 -22.15 -12.87 1.76
C LEU A 636 -23.37 -12.60 0.87
N SER A 637 -23.78 -11.34 0.81
CA SER A 637 -24.81 -10.87 -0.13
C SER A 637 -24.41 -9.53 -0.72
N LYS A 638 -24.95 -9.22 -1.91
CA LYS A 638 -24.73 -7.94 -2.61
C LYS A 638 -23.25 -7.62 -2.86
N GLN A 639 -22.47 -8.64 -3.21
CA GLN A 639 -21.07 -8.50 -3.58
C GLN A 639 -20.94 -8.02 -5.03
N THR A 640 -19.88 -7.27 -5.29
CA THR A 640 -19.62 -6.67 -6.60
C THR A 640 -18.56 -7.49 -7.33
N LEU A 641 -18.87 -7.86 -8.57
CA LEU A 641 -17.92 -8.32 -9.57
C LEU A 641 -18.05 -7.46 -10.82
N GLY A 642 -16.94 -7.18 -11.47
CA GLY A 642 -16.94 -6.37 -12.68
C GLY A 642 -15.72 -6.61 -13.56
N VAL A 643 -15.90 -6.36 -14.84
CA VAL A 643 -14.85 -6.32 -15.86
C VAL A 643 -15.09 -5.10 -16.73
N LEU A 644 -14.05 -4.30 -16.95
CA LEU A 644 -13.96 -3.37 -18.06
C LEU A 644 -12.98 -3.96 -19.08
N HIS A 645 -13.36 -3.88 -20.35
CA HIS A 645 -12.60 -4.38 -21.48
C HIS A 645 -12.30 -3.20 -22.40
N ALA A 646 -11.02 -2.88 -22.59
CA ALA A 646 -10.60 -1.95 -23.62
C ALA A 646 -10.59 -2.70 -24.95
N VAL A 647 -11.58 -2.40 -25.79
CA VAL A 647 -11.80 -3.02 -27.10
C VAL A 647 -10.79 -2.50 -28.11
N ASP A 648 -10.46 -1.21 -28.00
CA ASP A 648 -9.33 -0.59 -28.66
C ASP A 648 -8.25 -0.40 -27.60
N SER A 649 -7.18 -1.18 -27.66
CA SER A 649 -6.04 -1.00 -26.75
C SER A 649 -4.86 -0.32 -27.43
N ARG A 650 -4.88 -0.23 -28.77
CA ARG A 650 -3.82 0.39 -29.56
C ARG A 650 -3.80 1.90 -29.34
N HIS A 651 -4.95 2.55 -29.23
CA HIS A 651 -5.02 4.01 -29.07
C HIS A 651 -5.07 4.48 -27.61
N LEU A 652 -4.75 3.61 -26.65
CA LEU A 652 -4.70 3.98 -25.23
C LEU A 652 -3.47 4.85 -24.96
N ASN A 653 -3.72 6.12 -24.66
CA ASN A 653 -2.68 7.14 -24.65
C ASN A 653 -2.23 7.49 -23.24
N GLN A 654 -3.12 7.51 -22.25
CA GLN A 654 -2.75 7.89 -20.87
C GLN A 654 -2.02 6.78 -20.12
N ILE A 655 -2.27 5.52 -20.49
CA ILE A 655 -1.64 4.34 -19.89
C ILE A 655 -1.02 3.54 -21.01
N LEU A 656 0.29 3.31 -20.95
CA LEU A 656 0.94 2.42 -21.91
C LEU A 656 0.39 1.00 -21.74
N PRO A 657 -0.10 0.37 -22.83
CA PRO A 657 -0.40 -1.05 -22.84
C PRO A 657 0.81 -1.89 -22.43
N ALA A 658 0.57 -3.15 -22.10
CA ALA A 658 1.66 -4.09 -21.89
C ALA A 658 2.49 -4.23 -23.18
N PRO A 659 3.81 -4.44 -23.08
CA PRO A 659 4.61 -4.83 -24.23
C PRO A 659 3.98 -6.03 -24.95
N ALA A 660 3.89 -5.96 -26.28
CA ALA A 660 3.26 -6.98 -27.12
C ALA A 660 1.81 -7.31 -26.72
N CYS A 661 1.07 -6.33 -26.18
CA CYS A 661 -0.36 -6.46 -25.89
C CYS A 661 -1.12 -6.77 -27.18
N LEU A 662 -1.92 -7.84 -27.15
CA LEU A 662 -2.81 -8.16 -28.25
C LEU A 662 -3.93 -7.11 -28.31
N ASP A 663 -4.27 -6.65 -29.51
CA ASP A 663 -5.31 -5.64 -29.69
C ASP A 663 -6.66 -6.12 -29.14
N GLY A 664 -7.31 -5.25 -28.37
CA GLY A 664 -8.55 -5.56 -27.69
C GLY A 664 -8.43 -6.67 -26.64
N GLN A 665 -7.25 -6.86 -26.02
CA GLN A 665 -7.06 -7.84 -24.93
C GLN A 665 -6.52 -7.20 -23.64
N LEU A 666 -7.01 -6.00 -23.32
CA LEU A 666 -6.71 -5.28 -22.09
C LEU A 666 -7.97 -5.18 -21.21
N TYR A 667 -7.85 -5.55 -19.95
CA TYR A 667 -8.96 -5.73 -19.03
C TYR A 667 -8.69 -5.10 -17.66
N VAL A 668 -9.70 -4.51 -17.04
CA VAL A 668 -9.71 -4.18 -15.62
C VAL A 668 -10.69 -5.09 -14.93
N VAL A 669 -10.26 -5.76 -13.86
CA VAL A 669 -11.08 -6.69 -13.08
C VAL A 669 -11.34 -6.13 -11.69
N TRP A 670 -12.60 -6.17 -11.28
CA TRP A 670 -13.07 -5.76 -9.96
C TRP A 670 -13.79 -6.89 -9.25
N ALA A 671 -13.41 -7.13 -8.00
CA ALA A 671 -14.11 -7.94 -7.04
C ALA A 671 -14.10 -7.26 -5.68
N SER A 672 -15.26 -7.21 -5.03
CA SER A 672 -15.40 -6.63 -3.70
C SER A 672 -14.43 -7.30 -2.73
N GLU A 673 -13.87 -6.49 -1.84
CA GLU A 673 -12.88 -6.92 -0.87
C GLU A 673 -13.41 -8.10 -0.01
N ALA A 674 -14.67 -8.06 0.43
CA ALA A 674 -15.26 -9.14 1.21
C ALA A 674 -15.33 -10.48 0.46
N LEU A 675 -15.54 -10.47 -0.87
CA LEU A 675 -15.50 -11.68 -1.69
C LEU A 675 -14.06 -12.22 -1.79
N ARG A 676 -13.08 -11.34 -1.98
CA ARG A 676 -11.66 -11.71 -2.05
C ARG A 676 -11.17 -12.28 -0.72
N ARG A 677 -11.47 -11.63 0.40
CA ARG A 677 -11.14 -12.12 1.76
C ARG A 677 -11.77 -13.49 2.06
N ALA A 678 -12.99 -13.71 1.59
CA ALA A 678 -13.72 -14.96 1.76
C ALA A 678 -13.21 -16.13 0.91
N SER A 679 -12.39 -15.85 -0.10
CA SER A 679 -11.90 -16.85 -1.06
C SER A 679 -10.69 -17.60 -0.51
N GLN A 680 -10.61 -18.90 -0.78
CA GLN A 680 -9.40 -19.71 -0.57
C GLN A 680 -8.52 -19.77 -1.81
N ALA A 681 -9.13 -19.70 -2.99
CA ALA A 681 -8.46 -19.65 -4.27
C ALA A 681 -9.36 -18.92 -5.28
N SER A 682 -8.73 -18.25 -6.23
CA SER A 682 -9.42 -17.51 -7.29
C SER A 682 -8.76 -17.75 -8.65
N TYR A 683 -9.54 -17.66 -9.71
CA TYR A 683 -9.07 -17.85 -11.08
C TYR A 683 -9.65 -16.77 -12.00
N LEU A 684 -8.83 -16.37 -12.96
CA LEU A 684 -9.27 -15.63 -14.14
C LEU A 684 -9.11 -16.52 -15.36
N VAL A 685 -10.18 -16.63 -16.14
CA VAL A 685 -10.17 -17.32 -17.43
C VAL A 685 -10.46 -16.28 -18.52
N PHE A 686 -9.47 -16.04 -19.37
CA PHE A 686 -9.56 -15.13 -20.50
C PHE A 686 -9.82 -15.92 -21.78
N TYR A 687 -10.65 -15.38 -22.67
CA TYR A 687 -10.97 -15.95 -23.97
C TYR A 687 -10.37 -15.11 -25.09
N ALA A 688 -9.47 -15.70 -25.88
CA ALA A 688 -8.72 -15.04 -26.95
C ALA A 688 -8.95 -15.75 -28.30
N PRO A 689 -10.12 -15.56 -28.94
CA PRO A 689 -10.52 -16.34 -30.12
C PRO A 689 -9.63 -16.14 -31.35
N ALA A 690 -8.99 -14.98 -31.46
CA ALA A 690 -8.11 -14.65 -32.58
C ALA A 690 -6.67 -15.17 -32.42
N ALA A 691 -6.32 -15.73 -31.26
CA ALA A 691 -4.97 -16.19 -30.99
C ALA A 691 -4.67 -17.52 -31.71
N SER A 692 -3.66 -17.48 -32.58
CA SER A 692 -3.12 -18.64 -33.31
C SER A 692 -1.85 -19.23 -32.68
N ALA A 693 -1.28 -18.52 -31.69
CA ALA A 693 -0.07 -18.87 -30.97
C ALA A 693 -0.34 -18.86 -29.45
N PRO A 694 0.60 -19.36 -28.61
CA PRO A 694 0.51 -19.19 -27.17
C PRO A 694 0.35 -17.72 -26.76
N VAL A 695 -0.53 -17.50 -25.80
CA VAL A 695 -0.82 -16.19 -25.23
C VAL A 695 -0.28 -16.17 -23.79
N TYR A 696 0.18 -15.01 -23.35
CA TYR A 696 0.66 -14.78 -22.00
C TYR A 696 -0.20 -13.74 -21.28
N LEU A 697 -0.11 -13.70 -19.95
CA LEU A 697 -0.83 -12.74 -19.14
C LEU A 697 0.15 -11.87 -18.38
N THR A 698 -0.08 -10.56 -18.39
CA THR A 698 0.63 -9.60 -17.56
C THR A 698 -0.33 -8.78 -16.71
N ARG A 699 0.14 -8.28 -15.56
CA ARG A 699 -0.60 -7.40 -14.66
C ARG A 699 0.17 -6.10 -14.45
N ARG A 700 -0.56 -4.98 -14.49
CA ARG A 700 -0.01 -3.64 -14.25
C ARG A 700 0.03 -3.31 -12.75
N ASP A 701 1.11 -2.73 -12.27
CA ASP A 701 1.22 -2.16 -10.92
C ASP A 701 0.81 -0.67 -10.87
N THR A 702 0.89 -0.05 -9.69
CA THR A 702 0.58 1.37 -9.45
C THR A 702 1.69 2.32 -9.91
N SER A 703 2.88 1.80 -10.23
CA SER A 703 3.97 2.54 -10.85
C SER A 703 3.89 2.51 -12.37
N GLY A 704 3.02 1.68 -12.94
CA GLY A 704 2.80 1.53 -14.37
C GLY A 704 3.59 0.40 -15.01
N ASN A 705 4.30 -0.40 -14.22
CA ASN A 705 5.07 -1.54 -14.73
C ASN A 705 4.17 -2.74 -14.98
N TRP A 706 4.51 -3.53 -16.00
CA TRP A 706 3.81 -4.76 -16.37
C TRP A 706 4.62 -5.97 -15.95
N THR A 707 4.00 -6.87 -15.19
CA THR A 707 4.65 -8.08 -14.67
C THR A 707 3.95 -9.35 -15.17
N PRO A 708 4.69 -10.36 -15.64
CA PRO A 708 4.11 -11.65 -16.03
C PRO A 708 3.35 -12.32 -14.89
N ILE A 709 2.19 -12.90 -15.22
CA ILE A 709 1.41 -13.76 -14.34
C ILE A 709 1.48 -15.19 -14.87
N THR A 710 1.87 -16.12 -13.98
CA THR A 710 1.89 -17.54 -14.30
C THR A 710 0.48 -18.00 -14.70
N SER A 711 0.38 -18.54 -15.90
CA SER A 711 -0.90 -18.91 -16.51
C SER A 711 -0.74 -20.09 -17.46
N VAL A 712 -1.86 -20.72 -17.80
CA VAL A 712 -1.91 -21.89 -18.70
C VAL A 712 -2.77 -21.53 -19.90
N TRP A 713 -2.16 -21.54 -21.09
CA TRP A 713 -2.85 -21.41 -22.37
C TRP A 713 -3.35 -22.77 -22.84
N ASP A 714 -4.64 -22.86 -23.18
CA ASP A 714 -5.25 -23.99 -23.85
C ASP A 714 -5.67 -23.58 -25.28
N ALA A 715 -4.88 -24.04 -26.25
CA ALA A 715 -5.10 -23.78 -27.66
C ALA A 715 -6.39 -24.42 -28.21
N ALA A 716 -6.91 -25.48 -27.58
CA ALA A 716 -8.12 -26.14 -28.06
C ALA A 716 -9.38 -25.34 -27.73
N SER A 717 -9.39 -24.65 -26.58
CA SER A 717 -10.51 -23.81 -26.14
C SER A 717 -10.28 -22.32 -26.39
N HIS A 718 -9.10 -21.93 -26.87
CA HIS A 718 -8.66 -20.54 -26.97
C HIS A 718 -8.81 -19.79 -25.63
N THR A 719 -8.46 -20.45 -24.52
CA THR A 719 -8.53 -19.86 -23.19
C THR A 719 -7.19 -19.81 -22.48
N LEU A 720 -6.97 -18.73 -21.74
CA LEU A 720 -5.85 -18.59 -20.81
C LEU A 720 -6.39 -18.59 -19.39
N THR A 721 -5.89 -19.49 -18.54
CA THR A 721 -6.29 -19.58 -17.13
C THR A 721 -5.14 -19.17 -16.21
N ALA A 722 -5.39 -18.19 -15.34
CA ALA A 722 -4.49 -17.78 -14.27
C ALA A 722 -5.09 -18.15 -12.91
N ALA A 723 -4.29 -18.77 -12.05
CA ALA A 723 -4.69 -19.17 -10.70
C ALA A 723 -3.99 -18.29 -9.66
N PHE A 724 -4.77 -17.77 -8.71
CA PHE A 724 -4.29 -16.90 -7.64
C PHE A 724 -4.44 -17.59 -6.30
N ILE A 725 -3.29 -17.87 -5.66
CA ILE A 725 -3.23 -18.36 -4.28
C ILE A 725 -3.61 -17.23 -3.31
N ASP A 726 -3.19 -16.00 -3.59
CA ASP A 726 -3.67 -14.80 -2.90
C ASP A 726 -4.86 -14.21 -3.69
N PRO A 727 -6.11 -14.37 -3.24
CA PRO A 727 -7.29 -13.89 -3.97
C PRO A 727 -7.34 -12.37 -4.11
N TYR A 728 -6.54 -11.63 -3.33
CA TYR A 728 -6.44 -10.18 -3.48
C TYR A 728 -5.82 -9.77 -4.83
N GLN A 729 -5.03 -10.64 -5.46
CA GLN A 729 -4.46 -10.44 -6.79
C GLN A 729 -5.47 -10.53 -7.93
N LEU A 730 -6.72 -10.95 -7.65
CA LEU A 730 -7.80 -11.00 -8.65
C LEU A 730 -8.16 -9.59 -9.17
N ASN A 731 -8.06 -8.55 -8.34
CA ASN A 731 -8.26 -7.18 -8.79
C ASN A 731 -7.04 -6.66 -9.54
N GLY A 732 -7.27 -5.83 -10.54
CA GLY A 732 -6.22 -5.07 -11.21
C GLY A 732 -6.44 -4.95 -12.70
N THR A 733 -5.42 -4.41 -13.37
CA THR A 733 -5.38 -4.24 -14.82
C THR A 733 -4.50 -5.33 -15.44
N PHE A 734 -5.05 -6.04 -16.41
CA PHE A 734 -4.48 -7.23 -17.03
C PHE A 734 -4.43 -7.08 -18.54
N ALA A 735 -3.37 -7.58 -19.16
CA ALA A 735 -3.24 -7.62 -20.61
C ALA A 735 -2.85 -9.02 -21.07
N LEU A 736 -3.49 -9.50 -22.14
CA LEU A 736 -2.99 -10.65 -22.85
C LEU A 736 -1.94 -10.21 -23.87
N THR A 737 -0.80 -10.90 -23.89
CA THR A 737 0.33 -10.54 -24.74
C THR A 737 0.76 -11.70 -25.63
N SER A 738 1.33 -11.39 -26.79
CA SER A 738 1.91 -12.39 -27.70
C SER A 738 3.33 -12.81 -27.29
N ALA A 739 3.98 -12.02 -26.45
CA ALA A 739 5.30 -12.30 -25.87
C ALA A 739 5.35 -11.88 -24.40
N LEU A 740 6.28 -12.45 -23.63
CA LEU A 740 6.59 -11.97 -22.29
C LEU A 740 7.49 -10.74 -22.37
N PRO A 741 7.32 -9.72 -21.49
CA PRO A 741 8.26 -8.62 -21.37
C PRO A 741 9.71 -9.13 -21.29
N PRO A 742 10.68 -8.43 -21.92
CA PRO A 742 12.09 -8.81 -21.84
C PRO A 742 12.56 -8.86 -20.39
N ASP A 743 13.51 -9.74 -20.08
CA ASP A 743 14.14 -9.73 -18.76
C ASP A 743 14.89 -8.41 -18.58
N SER A 744 14.59 -7.67 -17.50
CA SER A 744 15.32 -6.45 -17.14
C SER A 744 16.83 -6.67 -17.09
N LYS A 745 17.26 -7.90 -16.75
CA LYS A 745 18.68 -8.25 -16.70
C LYS A 745 19.31 -8.32 -18.10
N ASP A 746 18.60 -8.83 -19.10
CA ASP A 746 19.08 -8.86 -20.48
C ASP A 746 19.22 -7.44 -21.03
N VAL A 747 18.26 -6.55 -20.69
CA VAL A 747 18.33 -5.12 -21.04
C VAL A 747 19.52 -4.44 -20.35
N GLU A 748 19.70 -4.67 -19.04
CA GLU A 748 20.85 -4.15 -18.29
C GLU A 748 22.17 -4.61 -18.89
N ASP A 749 22.33 -5.91 -19.15
CA ASP A 749 23.57 -6.48 -19.67
C ASP A 749 23.89 -5.97 -21.08
N LEU A 750 22.88 -5.74 -21.92
CA LEU A 750 23.03 -5.09 -23.22
C LEU A 750 23.52 -3.65 -23.08
N ILE A 751 22.93 -2.86 -22.18
CA ILE A 751 23.36 -1.47 -21.93
C ILE A 751 24.81 -1.46 -21.42
N VAL A 752 25.12 -2.26 -20.40
CA VAL A 752 26.47 -2.35 -19.82
C VAL A 752 27.50 -2.78 -20.88
N HIS A 753 27.15 -3.74 -21.75
CA HIS A 753 28.01 -4.17 -22.85
C HIS A 753 28.38 -3.03 -23.79
N PHE A 754 27.41 -2.20 -24.19
CA PHE A 754 27.66 -1.05 -25.07
C PHE A 754 28.55 0.01 -24.40
N TYR A 755 28.33 0.32 -23.12
CA TYR A 755 29.21 1.22 -22.36
C TYR A 755 30.65 0.69 -22.29
N GLN A 756 30.82 -0.61 -22.03
CA GLN A 756 32.14 -1.20 -21.86
C GLN A 756 32.89 -1.33 -23.19
N THR A 757 32.24 -1.80 -24.26
CA THR A 757 32.88 -2.00 -25.56
C THR A 757 33.13 -0.68 -26.28
N ILE A 758 32.12 0.21 -26.33
CA ILE A 758 32.19 1.47 -27.06
C ILE A 758 32.89 2.55 -26.22
N LEU A 759 32.51 2.76 -24.96
CA LEU A 759 33.08 3.87 -24.15
C LEU A 759 34.24 3.44 -23.25
N GLY A 760 34.45 2.14 -23.03
CA GLY A 760 35.60 1.63 -22.29
C GLY A 760 35.44 1.75 -20.77
N ARG A 761 34.20 1.88 -20.28
CA ARG A 761 33.87 2.05 -18.85
C ARG A 761 32.52 1.45 -18.51
N ASN A 762 32.22 1.37 -17.22
CA ASN A 762 30.87 1.04 -16.76
C ASN A 762 29.93 2.26 -16.89
N PRO A 763 28.60 2.02 -16.99
CA PRO A 763 27.61 3.10 -16.90
C PRO A 763 27.68 3.84 -15.56
N GLU A 764 27.42 5.14 -15.58
CA GLU A 764 27.25 5.95 -14.39
C GLU A 764 25.95 5.63 -13.64
N ALA A 765 25.85 6.05 -12.37
CA ALA A 765 24.67 5.81 -11.55
C ALA A 765 23.41 6.41 -12.20
N GLY A 766 22.39 5.57 -12.42
CA GLY A 766 21.13 5.96 -13.05
C GLY A 766 21.10 5.84 -14.58
N ALA A 767 22.24 5.64 -15.25
CA ALA A 767 22.28 5.55 -16.71
C ALA A 767 21.50 4.34 -17.27
N VAL A 768 21.67 3.16 -16.65
CA VAL A 768 20.91 1.95 -17.02
C VAL A 768 19.41 2.21 -16.90
N ALA A 769 18.97 2.75 -15.76
CA ALA A 769 17.56 3.07 -15.53
C ALA A 769 17.03 4.11 -16.54
N ALA A 770 17.85 5.07 -16.96
CA ALA A 770 17.48 6.05 -17.97
C ALA A 770 17.29 5.42 -19.36
N TRP A 771 18.15 4.49 -19.76
CA TRP A 771 17.98 3.72 -21.00
C TRP A 771 16.77 2.81 -20.96
N GLU A 772 16.66 2.02 -19.90
CA GLU A 772 15.57 1.06 -19.70
C GLU A 772 14.22 1.77 -19.65
N THR A 773 14.06 2.77 -18.78
CA THR A 773 12.78 3.46 -18.58
C THR A 773 12.47 4.44 -19.72
N GLY A 774 13.49 5.13 -20.23
CA GLY A 774 13.32 6.21 -21.21
C GLY A 774 13.17 5.74 -22.65
N TYR A 775 13.85 4.65 -23.03
CA TYR A 775 13.94 4.21 -24.43
C TYR A 775 13.38 2.80 -24.64
N PHE A 776 13.83 1.81 -23.88
CA PHE A 776 13.33 0.43 -24.02
C PHE A 776 11.85 0.35 -23.65
N ASN A 777 11.46 0.82 -22.47
CA ASN A 777 10.07 0.81 -22.02
C ASN A 777 9.18 1.71 -22.86
N TYR A 778 9.72 2.82 -23.39
CA TYR A 778 9.00 3.66 -24.34
C TYR A 778 8.68 2.87 -25.62
N ALA A 779 9.69 2.25 -26.24
CA ALA A 779 9.49 1.47 -27.46
C ALA A 779 8.53 0.30 -27.23
N LEU A 780 8.78 -0.50 -26.19
CA LEU A 780 7.95 -1.65 -25.84
C LEU A 780 6.50 -1.26 -25.52
N GLY A 781 6.29 -0.18 -24.76
CA GLY A 781 4.96 0.28 -24.34
C GLY A 781 4.17 0.94 -25.47
N PHE A 782 4.84 1.54 -26.45
CA PHE A 782 4.23 2.03 -27.68
C PHE A 782 4.28 1.02 -28.82
N ASP A 783 4.62 -0.24 -28.57
CA ASP A 783 4.69 -1.27 -29.62
C ASP A 783 5.55 -0.82 -30.82
N ILE A 784 6.69 -0.20 -30.54
CA ILE A 784 7.75 0.09 -31.51
C ILE A 784 8.74 -1.07 -31.44
N ASP A 785 9.33 -1.41 -32.58
CA ASP A 785 10.42 -2.38 -32.65
C ASP A 785 11.56 -1.99 -31.70
N VAL A 786 11.70 -2.77 -30.63
CA VAL A 786 12.68 -2.49 -29.59
C VAL A 786 14.12 -2.59 -30.11
N ARG A 787 14.33 -3.26 -31.26
CA ARG A 787 15.65 -3.39 -31.90
C ARG A 787 16.18 -2.07 -32.44
N TYR A 788 15.34 -1.05 -32.63
CA TYR A 788 15.82 0.29 -32.95
C TYR A 788 16.62 0.92 -31.80
N ILE A 789 16.34 0.56 -30.56
CA ILE A 789 17.01 1.13 -29.39
C ILE A 789 18.51 0.80 -29.35
N PRO A 790 18.96 -0.48 -29.42
CA PRO A 790 20.38 -0.77 -29.39
C PRO A 790 21.14 -0.28 -30.64
N THR A 791 20.49 -0.22 -31.81
CA THR A 791 21.07 0.43 -33.01
C THR A 791 21.37 1.91 -32.74
N GLU A 792 20.39 2.65 -32.23
CA GLU A 792 20.57 4.07 -31.94
C GLU A 792 21.49 4.32 -30.74
N MET A 793 21.48 3.47 -29.72
CA MET A 793 22.41 3.53 -28.60
C MET A 793 23.87 3.38 -29.08
N GLY A 794 24.13 2.40 -29.95
CA GLY A 794 25.44 2.23 -30.58
C GLY A 794 25.85 3.48 -31.34
N ARG A 795 24.96 3.99 -32.20
CA ARG A 795 25.22 5.23 -32.96
C ARG A 795 25.56 6.41 -32.06
N LEU A 796 24.74 6.67 -31.05
CA LEU A 796 24.94 7.78 -30.12
C LEU A 796 26.27 7.68 -29.38
N PHE A 797 26.70 6.47 -29.00
CA PHE A 797 27.99 6.28 -28.34
C PHE A 797 29.16 6.45 -29.31
N PHE A 798 29.12 5.85 -30.51
CA PHE A 798 30.19 6.00 -31.50
C PHE A 798 30.35 7.42 -32.03
N LEU A 799 29.27 8.22 -32.07
CA LEU A 799 29.28 9.63 -32.47
C LEU A 799 29.51 10.59 -31.29
N SER A 800 29.69 10.09 -30.07
CA SER A 800 29.88 10.93 -28.91
C SER A 800 31.27 11.56 -28.86
N GLN A 801 31.34 12.78 -28.31
CA GLN A 801 32.62 13.42 -27.99
C GLN A 801 33.49 12.54 -27.06
N GLU A 802 32.85 11.72 -26.22
CA GLU A 802 33.53 10.79 -25.33
C GLU A 802 34.26 9.69 -26.10
N TYR A 803 33.61 9.09 -27.10
CA TYR A 803 34.26 8.10 -27.97
C TYR A 803 35.38 8.73 -28.81
N ASP A 804 35.15 9.93 -29.35
CA ASP A 804 36.18 10.68 -30.07
C ASP A 804 37.43 10.93 -29.20
N ALA A 805 37.24 11.21 -27.91
CA ALA A 805 38.34 11.41 -26.97
C ALA A 805 39.18 10.13 -26.74
N ARG A 806 38.68 8.94 -27.08
CA ARG A 806 39.48 7.69 -27.07
C ARG A 806 40.50 7.63 -28.20
N ASN A 807 40.43 8.50 -29.20
CA ASN A 807 41.36 8.61 -30.32
C ASN A 807 41.66 7.25 -31.01
N ARG A 808 40.59 6.50 -31.33
CA ARG A 808 40.68 5.16 -31.94
C ARG A 808 41.05 5.27 -33.42
N GLY A 809 42.08 4.54 -33.84
CA GLY A 809 42.40 4.36 -35.26
C GLY A 809 41.41 3.42 -35.95
N ASP A 810 41.42 3.35 -37.28
CA ASP A 810 40.36 2.63 -38.03
C ASP A 810 40.29 1.13 -37.69
N ALA A 811 41.44 0.47 -37.53
CA ALA A 811 41.50 -0.92 -37.09
C ALA A 811 40.86 -1.14 -35.71
N GLN A 812 41.07 -0.20 -34.80
CA GLN A 812 40.50 -0.23 -33.44
C GLN A 812 39.01 0.08 -33.47
N PHE A 813 38.58 1.05 -34.29
CA PHE A 813 37.17 1.37 -34.50
C PHE A 813 36.38 0.16 -35.03
N ILE A 814 36.89 -0.50 -36.07
CA ILE A 814 36.27 -1.72 -36.62
C ILE A 814 36.21 -2.82 -35.56
N THR A 815 37.27 -2.99 -34.76
CA THR A 815 37.28 -3.96 -33.66
C THR A 815 36.21 -3.62 -32.61
N ASP A 816 36.09 -2.34 -32.23
CA ASP A 816 35.06 -1.88 -31.29
C ASP A 816 33.65 -2.14 -31.86
N CYS A 817 33.42 -1.99 -33.17
CA CYS A 817 32.14 -2.35 -33.83
C CYS A 817 31.85 -3.86 -33.79
N TYR A 818 32.84 -4.71 -34.08
CA TYR A 818 32.71 -6.18 -33.97
C TYR A 818 32.34 -6.59 -32.54
N GLN A 819 32.99 -6.02 -31.54
CA GLN A 819 32.72 -6.33 -30.14
C GLN A 819 31.35 -5.82 -29.70
N ALA A 820 31.00 -4.57 -30.05
CA ALA A 820 29.73 -3.96 -29.65
C ALA A 820 28.52 -4.68 -30.27
N PHE A 821 28.50 -4.85 -31.59
CA PHE A 821 27.35 -5.42 -32.30
C PHE A 821 27.40 -6.95 -32.37
N LEU A 822 28.56 -7.56 -32.62
CA LEU A 822 28.65 -9.00 -32.89
C LEU A 822 29.10 -9.84 -31.68
N TYR A 823 29.50 -9.20 -30.57
CA TYR A 823 29.98 -9.83 -29.33
C TYR A 823 31.18 -10.77 -29.56
N ARG A 824 32.07 -10.40 -30.49
CA ARG A 824 33.27 -11.16 -30.81
C ARG A 824 34.35 -10.27 -31.41
N ASP A 825 35.58 -10.74 -31.43
CA ASP A 825 36.66 -10.11 -32.18
C ASP A 825 36.56 -10.42 -33.69
N PRO A 826 37.15 -9.58 -34.57
CA PRO A 826 37.25 -9.89 -35.98
C PRO A 826 37.98 -11.22 -36.22
N GLU A 827 37.46 -12.04 -37.13
CA GLU A 827 38.13 -13.27 -37.56
C GLU A 827 39.45 -12.98 -38.30
N PRO A 828 40.41 -13.94 -38.33
CA PRO A 828 41.67 -13.75 -39.05
C PRO A 828 41.44 -13.33 -40.52
N GLY A 829 41.99 -12.17 -40.90
CA GLY A 829 41.89 -11.61 -42.24
C GLY A 829 40.64 -10.75 -42.52
N ALA A 830 39.62 -10.77 -41.66
CA ALA A 830 38.43 -9.93 -41.83
C ALA A 830 38.76 -8.43 -41.68
N LEU A 831 39.63 -8.08 -40.72
CA LEU A 831 40.05 -6.70 -40.49
C LEU A 831 40.80 -6.10 -41.69
N ASP A 832 41.65 -6.89 -42.35
CA ASP A 832 42.38 -6.45 -43.56
C ASP A 832 41.43 -6.14 -44.72
N GLN A 833 40.31 -6.86 -44.83
CA GLN A 833 39.28 -6.60 -45.83
C GLN A 833 38.54 -5.30 -45.56
N TRP A 834 38.15 -5.04 -44.30
CA TRP A 834 37.53 -3.78 -43.92
C TRP A 834 38.44 -2.57 -44.20
N LEU A 835 39.72 -2.68 -43.84
CA LEU A 835 40.71 -1.61 -44.05
C LEU A 835 41.03 -1.35 -45.53
N ALA A 836 40.83 -2.35 -46.41
CA ALA A 836 40.99 -2.20 -47.85
C ALA A 836 39.77 -1.56 -48.54
N GLY A 837 38.62 -1.49 -47.85
CA GLY A 837 37.40 -0.90 -48.37
C GLY A 837 37.43 0.63 -48.42
N GLN A 838 36.56 1.21 -49.24
CA GLN A 838 36.35 2.66 -49.32
C GLN A 838 35.04 3.00 -48.62
N TRP A 839 35.09 3.12 -47.30
CA TRP A 839 33.94 3.42 -46.45
C TRP A 839 34.31 4.51 -45.44
N ASN A 840 33.34 5.31 -45.03
CA ASN A 840 33.45 6.17 -43.86
C ASN A 840 32.97 5.42 -42.59
N ARG A 841 33.24 6.00 -41.41
CA ARG A 841 32.91 5.34 -40.12
C ARG A 841 31.41 5.11 -39.91
N ALA A 842 30.56 6.00 -40.41
CA ALA A 842 29.11 5.87 -40.28
C ALA A 842 28.60 4.68 -41.13
N GLU A 843 29.11 4.53 -42.35
CA GLU A 843 28.81 3.38 -43.21
C GLU A 843 29.23 2.06 -42.56
N VAL A 844 30.45 1.99 -42.02
CA VAL A 844 30.92 0.78 -41.32
C VAL A 844 30.00 0.43 -40.15
N MET A 845 29.67 1.40 -39.30
CA MET A 845 28.76 1.18 -38.17
C MET A 845 27.37 0.72 -38.60
N SER A 846 26.80 1.31 -39.65
CA SER A 846 25.51 0.87 -40.21
C SER A 846 25.57 -0.58 -40.68
N GLN A 847 26.64 -0.98 -41.40
CA GLN A 847 26.80 -2.36 -41.84
C GLN A 847 26.82 -3.37 -40.68
N PHE A 848 27.39 -3.02 -39.53
CA PHE A 848 27.33 -3.86 -38.33
C PHE A 848 25.94 -3.87 -37.69
N ALA A 849 25.32 -2.70 -37.52
CA ALA A 849 24.00 -2.56 -36.90
C ALA A 849 22.86 -3.16 -37.75
N GLU A 850 23.04 -3.25 -39.06
CA GLU A 850 22.07 -3.84 -40.00
C GLU A 850 22.43 -5.29 -40.37
N SER A 851 23.57 -5.81 -39.88
CA SER A 851 24.00 -7.17 -40.19
C SER A 851 23.00 -8.23 -39.72
N GLU A 852 22.83 -9.28 -40.51
CA GLU A 852 21.98 -10.43 -40.15
C GLU A 852 22.38 -11.03 -38.79
N GLU A 853 23.67 -11.03 -38.46
CA GLU A 853 24.18 -11.52 -37.18
C GLU A 853 23.70 -10.67 -35.99
N PHE A 854 23.79 -9.34 -36.08
CA PHE A 854 23.27 -8.47 -35.03
C PHE A 854 21.75 -8.53 -34.95
N GLN A 855 21.05 -8.50 -36.08
CA GLN A 855 19.59 -8.59 -36.12
C GLN A 855 19.09 -9.90 -35.53
N THR A 856 19.74 -11.02 -35.82
CA THR A 856 19.43 -12.34 -35.22
C THR A 856 19.68 -12.34 -33.71
N ARG A 857 20.77 -11.71 -33.26
CA ARG A 857 21.06 -11.58 -31.83
C ARG A 857 20.00 -10.75 -31.12
N MET A 858 19.62 -9.61 -31.67
CA MET A 858 18.59 -8.75 -31.09
C MET A 858 17.22 -9.45 -31.10
N ALA A 859 16.87 -10.17 -32.16
CA ALA A 859 15.65 -10.97 -32.20
C ALA A 859 15.65 -12.12 -31.16
N THR A 860 16.83 -12.62 -30.77
CA THR A 860 16.98 -13.63 -29.71
C THR A 860 16.81 -13.01 -28.32
N LEU A 861 17.32 -11.80 -28.10
CA LEU A 861 17.16 -11.08 -26.83
C LEU A 861 15.74 -10.50 -26.66
N PHE A 862 15.10 -10.13 -27.76
CA PHE A 862 13.78 -9.50 -27.78
C PHE A 862 12.79 -10.28 -28.66
N PRO A 863 12.50 -11.55 -28.33
CA PRO A 863 11.61 -12.37 -29.14
C PRO A 863 10.19 -11.83 -29.09
N GLY A 864 9.58 -11.60 -30.26
CA GLY A 864 8.20 -11.16 -30.37
C GLY A 864 7.97 -9.64 -30.22
N PHE A 865 9.04 -8.83 -30.19
CA PHE A 865 8.96 -7.36 -30.08
C PHE A 865 9.32 -6.64 -31.38
N ALA A 866 8.75 -7.11 -32.49
CA ALA A 866 8.93 -6.46 -33.79
C ALA A 866 8.15 -5.14 -33.93
N GLY A 867 7.20 -4.86 -33.02
CA GLY A 867 6.38 -3.66 -33.03
C GLY A 867 5.33 -3.63 -34.14
N ASP A 868 4.48 -2.62 -34.08
CA ASP A 868 3.47 -2.31 -35.09
C ASP A 868 4.13 -1.66 -36.34
N PRO A 869 3.84 -2.15 -37.56
CA PRO A 869 4.42 -1.62 -38.79
C PRO A 869 4.24 -0.12 -39.01
N VAL A 870 3.08 0.44 -38.64
CA VAL A 870 2.79 1.86 -38.80
C VAL A 870 3.65 2.68 -37.83
N ARG A 871 3.74 2.26 -36.57
CA ARG A 871 4.58 2.92 -35.56
C ARG A 871 6.06 2.80 -35.88
N ASN A 872 6.49 1.68 -36.45
CA ASN A 872 7.85 1.49 -36.93
C ASN A 872 8.15 2.43 -38.09
N LEU A 873 7.24 2.59 -39.06
CA LEU A 873 7.43 3.53 -40.15
C LEU A 873 7.56 4.97 -39.63
N VAL A 874 6.71 5.39 -38.70
CA VAL A 874 6.82 6.71 -38.04
C VAL A 874 8.18 6.83 -37.35
N THR A 875 8.58 5.80 -36.60
CA THR A 875 9.85 5.78 -35.86
C THR A 875 11.07 5.88 -36.78
N VAL A 876 11.11 5.12 -37.87
CA VAL A 876 12.18 5.17 -38.88
C VAL A 876 12.28 6.55 -39.51
N LEU A 877 11.14 7.17 -39.86
CA LEU A 877 11.13 8.53 -40.41
C LEU A 877 11.65 9.56 -39.39
N TYR A 878 11.28 9.45 -38.11
CA TYR A 878 11.77 10.32 -37.04
C TYR A 878 13.26 10.14 -36.76
N ILE A 879 13.74 8.89 -36.66
CA ILE A 879 15.16 8.59 -36.46
C ILE A 879 15.96 9.12 -37.66
N GLY A 880 15.50 8.86 -38.89
CA GLY A 880 16.20 9.29 -40.09
C GLY A 880 16.23 10.81 -40.27
N LEU A 881 15.13 11.51 -39.98
CA LEU A 881 15.04 12.97 -40.18
C LEU A 881 15.55 13.79 -38.99
N LEU A 882 15.29 13.35 -37.75
CA LEU A 882 15.47 14.14 -36.53
C LEU A 882 16.44 13.51 -35.52
N ASP A 883 17.02 12.35 -35.82
CA ASP A 883 18.02 11.68 -34.98
C ASP A 883 17.53 11.29 -33.57
N ARG A 884 16.22 11.10 -33.42
CA ARG A 884 15.59 10.67 -32.17
C ARG A 884 14.35 9.83 -32.43
N LEU A 885 13.90 9.13 -31.39
CA LEU A 885 12.57 8.54 -31.37
C LEU A 885 11.49 9.65 -31.44
N PRO A 886 10.32 9.35 -32.02
CA PRO A 886 9.18 10.24 -31.93
C PRO A 886 8.83 10.49 -30.46
N ASP A 887 8.37 11.70 -30.16
CA ASP A 887 7.70 11.91 -28.89
C ASP A 887 6.30 11.29 -28.95
N LYS A 888 5.69 11.03 -27.79
CA LYS A 888 4.35 10.44 -27.68
C LYS A 888 3.31 11.15 -28.56
N GLY A 889 3.30 12.48 -28.58
CA GLY A 889 2.31 13.25 -29.34
C GLY A 889 2.52 13.09 -30.84
N GLY A 890 3.78 13.17 -31.29
CA GLY A 890 4.18 12.92 -32.67
C GLY A 890 3.82 11.51 -33.13
N LEU A 891 4.23 10.48 -32.37
CA LEU A 891 3.98 9.08 -32.72
C LEU A 891 2.50 8.81 -32.98
N LEU A 892 1.64 9.21 -32.05
CA LEU A 892 0.20 9.00 -32.14
C LEU A 892 -0.42 9.78 -33.30
N TYR A 893 -0.07 11.06 -33.44
CA TYR A 893 -0.62 11.90 -34.51
C TYR A 893 -0.31 11.34 -35.91
N TRP A 894 0.92 10.90 -36.14
CA TRP A 894 1.30 10.33 -37.44
C TRP A 894 0.70 8.94 -37.63
N SER A 895 0.67 8.10 -36.60
CA SER A 895 0.08 6.76 -36.66
C SER A 895 -1.40 6.83 -37.04
N ASP A 896 -2.19 7.68 -36.37
CA ASP A 896 -3.61 7.89 -36.68
C ASP A 896 -3.82 8.27 -38.16
N ARG A 897 -2.92 9.07 -38.75
CA ARG A 897 -3.01 9.47 -40.16
C ARG A 897 -2.60 8.39 -41.14
N PHE A 898 -1.60 7.59 -40.79
CA PHE A 898 -1.24 6.41 -41.58
C PHE A 898 -2.36 5.36 -41.52
N GLU A 899 -3.02 5.17 -40.37
CA GLU A 899 -4.15 4.26 -40.23
C GLU A 899 -5.42 4.76 -40.95
N ALA A 900 -5.66 6.07 -40.95
CA ALA A 900 -6.81 6.67 -41.65
C ALA A 900 -6.63 6.84 -43.17
N GLY A 901 -5.38 6.86 -43.66
CA GLY A 901 -5.04 7.16 -45.05
C GLY A 901 -4.75 5.91 -45.88
N THR A 902 -5.29 5.82 -47.10
CA THR A 902 -4.99 4.71 -48.02
C THR A 902 -3.68 4.88 -48.80
N ASP A 903 -3.00 6.02 -48.66
CA ASP A 903 -1.75 6.34 -49.37
C ASP A 903 -0.63 6.66 -48.36
N ILE A 904 0.15 5.62 -48.03
CA ILE A 904 1.30 5.70 -47.11
C ILE A 904 2.32 6.75 -47.60
N LYS A 905 2.57 6.82 -48.91
CA LYS A 905 3.54 7.77 -49.47
C LYS A 905 3.09 9.21 -49.27
N ALA A 906 1.80 9.49 -49.43
CA ALA A 906 1.27 10.83 -49.19
C ALA A 906 1.48 11.29 -47.74
N VAL A 907 1.25 10.40 -46.77
CA VAL A 907 1.45 10.71 -45.34
C VAL A 907 2.93 10.81 -45.00
N ALA A 908 3.79 9.93 -45.53
CA ALA A 908 5.24 9.99 -45.34
C ALA A 908 5.85 11.29 -45.89
N LYS A 909 5.42 11.73 -47.09
CA LYS A 909 5.83 13.03 -47.67
C LYS A 909 5.43 14.19 -46.76
N ASP A 910 4.23 14.15 -46.19
CA ASP A 910 3.73 15.20 -45.32
C ASP A 910 4.50 15.25 -43.98
N LEU A 911 4.83 14.08 -43.42
CA LEU A 911 5.73 13.96 -42.26
C LEU A 911 7.09 14.55 -42.57
N GLY A 912 7.71 14.14 -43.67
CA GLY A 912 9.00 14.67 -44.12
C GLY A 912 8.99 16.18 -44.27
N LYS A 913 8.00 16.72 -44.98
CA LYS A 913 7.87 18.17 -45.21
C LYS A 913 7.64 18.93 -43.90
N THR A 914 6.89 18.36 -42.98
CA THR A 914 6.67 18.93 -41.64
C THR A 914 7.96 18.93 -40.83
N ALA A 915 8.70 17.81 -40.82
CA ALA A 915 9.95 17.69 -40.12
C ALA A 915 11.00 18.68 -40.64
N VAL A 916 11.21 18.77 -41.96
CA VAL A 916 12.22 19.70 -42.52
C VAL A 916 11.86 21.18 -42.36
N ALA A 917 10.58 21.50 -42.20
CA ALA A 917 10.11 22.84 -41.89
C ALA A 917 10.27 23.20 -40.40
N SER A 918 10.52 22.22 -39.53
CA SER A 918 10.64 22.45 -38.08
C SER A 918 11.94 23.18 -37.73
N SER A 919 11.89 23.95 -36.64
CA SER A 919 13.10 24.57 -36.07
C SER A 919 14.12 23.54 -35.59
N GLU A 920 13.65 22.35 -35.24
CA GLU A 920 14.48 21.22 -34.82
C GLU A 920 15.40 20.78 -35.98
N PHE A 921 14.82 20.40 -37.12
CA PHE A 921 15.59 20.04 -38.33
C PHE A 921 16.48 21.20 -38.79
N GLN A 922 15.96 22.44 -38.83
CA GLN A 922 16.75 23.60 -39.24
C GLN A 922 17.92 23.91 -38.29
N GLY A 923 17.82 23.51 -37.02
CA GLY A 923 18.90 23.66 -36.03
C GLY A 923 19.99 22.59 -36.16
N PHE A 924 19.66 21.41 -36.70
CA PHE A 924 20.59 20.28 -36.87
C PHE A 924 21.46 20.35 -38.12
N HIS A 925 20.99 20.98 -39.21
CA HIS A 925 21.68 20.86 -40.51
C HIS A 925 22.38 22.15 -40.94
N ALA A 926 23.70 22.14 -40.82
CA ALA A 926 24.57 23.24 -41.24
C ALA A 926 24.88 23.22 -42.75
N SER A 927 24.62 22.11 -43.45
CA SER A 927 24.95 21.94 -44.86
C SER A 927 23.95 21.09 -45.67
N ASN A 928 23.97 21.24 -47.00
CA ASN A 928 23.21 20.38 -47.91
C ASN A 928 23.64 18.91 -47.83
N ALA A 929 24.88 18.61 -47.44
CA ALA A 929 25.34 17.23 -47.31
C ALA A 929 24.62 16.52 -46.15
N ASP A 930 24.46 17.22 -45.02
CA ASP A 930 23.72 16.69 -43.86
C ASP A 930 22.28 16.37 -44.26
N ILE A 931 21.60 17.30 -44.94
CA ILE A 931 20.22 17.10 -45.40
C ILE A 931 20.08 15.81 -46.22
N ILE A 932 21.01 15.55 -47.16
CA ILE A 932 20.96 14.35 -47.99
C ILE A 932 21.13 13.08 -47.15
N VAL A 933 22.05 13.07 -46.19
CA VAL A 933 22.24 11.92 -45.28
C VAL A 933 20.94 11.61 -44.52
N HIS A 934 20.24 12.62 -44.01
CA HIS A 934 18.98 12.42 -43.29
C HIS A 934 17.83 11.94 -44.19
N LEU A 935 17.76 12.40 -45.43
CA LEU A 935 16.76 11.88 -46.40
C LEU A 935 17.03 10.43 -46.77
N TYR A 936 18.29 10.05 -46.99
CA TYR A 936 18.68 8.65 -47.24
C TYR A 936 18.32 7.74 -46.06
N ARG A 937 18.61 8.17 -44.83
CA ARG A 937 18.29 7.39 -43.63
C ARG A 937 16.78 7.24 -43.43
N ALA A 938 16.02 8.32 -43.61
CA ALA A 938 14.58 8.31 -43.38
C ALA A 938 13.80 7.49 -44.42
N TYR A 939 14.15 7.61 -45.70
CA TYR A 939 13.38 7.01 -46.78
C TYR A 939 14.02 5.75 -47.37
N LEU A 940 15.31 5.52 -47.18
CA LEU A 940 16.01 4.38 -47.80
C LEU A 940 16.69 3.49 -46.75
N GLY A 941 16.62 3.84 -45.46
CA GLY A 941 17.16 3.02 -44.37
C GLY A 941 18.67 2.84 -44.38
N ARG A 942 19.42 3.62 -45.16
CA ARG A 942 20.89 3.50 -45.31
C ARG A 942 21.58 4.85 -45.44
N PHE A 943 22.91 4.86 -45.39
CA PHE A 943 23.71 6.04 -45.73
C PHE A 943 23.95 6.15 -47.25
N PRO A 944 24.04 7.38 -47.79
CA PRO A 944 24.52 7.60 -49.15
C PRO A 944 26.04 7.44 -49.20
N ASN A 945 26.56 6.87 -50.29
CA ASN A 945 28.00 6.91 -50.54
C ASN A 945 28.48 8.31 -50.94
N ASP A 946 29.79 8.54 -50.97
CA ASP A 946 30.38 9.84 -51.29
C ASP A 946 29.93 10.40 -52.65
N SER A 947 29.74 9.53 -53.66
CA SER A 947 29.31 9.94 -55.00
C SER A 947 27.82 10.30 -55.05
N GLU A 948 26.98 9.53 -54.36
CA GLU A 948 25.55 9.82 -54.17
C GLU A 948 25.37 11.16 -53.45
N THR A 949 26.09 11.35 -52.34
CA THR A 949 26.06 12.60 -51.56
C THR A 949 26.49 13.78 -52.43
N ALA A 950 27.63 13.69 -53.11
CA ALA A 950 28.14 14.76 -53.96
C ALA A 950 27.17 15.12 -55.10
N TYR A 951 26.52 14.11 -55.70
CA TYR A 951 25.53 14.32 -56.75
C TYR A 951 24.33 15.15 -56.26
N TRP A 952 23.71 14.74 -55.16
CA TRP A 952 22.54 15.45 -54.63
C TRP A 952 22.89 16.84 -54.09
N VAL A 953 24.06 16.99 -53.47
CA VAL A 953 24.57 18.28 -52.98
C VAL A 953 24.80 19.26 -54.14
N ASP A 954 25.35 18.82 -55.28
CA ASP A 954 25.49 19.68 -56.47
C ASP A 954 24.12 20.20 -56.94
N LEU A 955 23.12 19.32 -57.00
CA LEU A 955 21.78 19.67 -57.44
C LEU A 955 21.07 20.65 -56.49
N LEU A 956 21.24 20.48 -55.18
CA LEU A 956 20.75 21.43 -54.17
C LEU A 956 21.46 22.78 -54.25
N ASN A 957 22.79 22.77 -54.35
CA ASN A 957 23.61 24.01 -54.45
C ASN A 957 23.27 24.82 -55.71
N ARG A 958 22.91 24.15 -56.81
CA ARG A 958 22.51 24.77 -58.08
C ARG A 958 21.02 25.17 -58.11
N GLY A 959 20.25 24.85 -57.08
CA GLY A 959 18.82 25.15 -56.99
C GLY A 959 17.97 24.39 -58.01
N ILE A 960 18.47 23.25 -58.53
CA ILE A 960 17.72 22.39 -59.46
C ILE A 960 16.57 21.68 -58.73
N TYR A 961 16.82 21.30 -57.48
CA TYR A 961 15.80 20.76 -56.57
C TYR A 961 15.74 21.56 -55.28
N THR A 962 14.54 21.64 -54.71
CA THR A 962 14.31 22.02 -53.32
C THR A 962 14.29 20.77 -52.44
N VAL A 963 14.48 20.93 -51.12
CA VAL A 963 14.38 19.81 -50.17
C VAL A 963 13.01 19.13 -50.24
N ASN A 964 11.92 19.89 -50.38
CA ASN A 964 10.57 19.31 -50.52
C ASN A 964 10.42 18.46 -51.80
N GLN A 965 11.06 18.85 -52.90
CA GLN A 965 11.06 18.04 -54.13
C GLN A 965 11.93 16.79 -53.99
N LEU A 966 13.03 16.85 -53.23
CA LEU A 966 13.80 15.65 -52.92
C LEU A 966 13.00 14.70 -52.03
N ILE A 967 12.28 15.20 -51.02
CA ILE A 967 11.36 14.37 -50.21
C ILE A 967 10.36 13.64 -51.10
N ASP A 968 9.74 14.36 -52.06
CA ASP A 968 8.81 13.74 -53.01
C ASP A 968 9.50 12.63 -53.82
N LEU A 969 10.71 12.88 -54.34
CA LEU A 969 11.46 11.89 -55.12
C LEU A 969 11.87 10.65 -54.32
N PHE A 970 12.34 10.84 -53.08
CA PHE A 970 12.76 9.73 -52.22
C PHE A 970 11.56 8.88 -51.79
N ALA A 971 10.46 9.53 -51.38
CA ALA A 971 9.22 8.85 -51.02
C ALA A 971 8.51 8.19 -52.22
N ASP A 972 8.78 8.62 -53.46
CA ASP A 972 8.27 7.99 -54.67
C ASP A 972 9.19 6.90 -55.25
N SER A 973 10.36 6.68 -54.64
CA SER A 973 11.34 5.70 -55.14
C SER A 973 10.91 4.26 -54.89
N ASP A 974 11.33 3.36 -55.79
CA ASP A 974 11.16 1.90 -55.63
C ASP A 974 11.87 1.37 -54.35
N GLU A 975 12.92 2.06 -53.90
CA GLU A 975 13.66 1.70 -52.70
C GLU A 975 12.87 2.03 -51.43
N PHE A 976 12.16 3.17 -51.37
CA PHE A 976 11.21 3.43 -50.28
C PHE A 976 10.02 2.46 -50.31
N ASP A 977 9.55 2.07 -51.50
CA ASP A 977 8.54 1.01 -51.62
C ASP A 977 9.01 -0.29 -50.98
N GLN A 978 10.27 -0.66 -51.20
CA GLN A 978 10.85 -1.85 -50.57
C GLN A 978 10.93 -1.69 -49.05
N CYS A 979 11.40 -0.54 -48.55
CA CYS A 979 11.44 -0.27 -47.09
C CYS A 979 10.06 -0.36 -46.45
N VAL A 980 9.02 0.18 -47.10
CA VAL A 980 7.64 0.06 -46.62
C VAL A 980 7.18 -1.40 -46.68
N ASN A 981 7.43 -2.12 -47.77
CA ASN A 981 7.03 -3.53 -47.86
C ASN A 981 7.69 -4.39 -46.77
N ASP A 982 8.97 -4.18 -46.48
CA ASP A 982 9.71 -4.92 -45.45
C ASP A 982 9.19 -4.65 -44.02
N LEU A 983 8.51 -3.52 -43.79
CA LEU A 983 7.87 -3.23 -42.50
C LEU A 983 6.51 -3.92 -42.35
N PHE A 984 5.78 -4.10 -43.46
CA PHE A 984 4.39 -4.61 -43.46
C PHE A 984 4.29 -6.11 -43.82
N HIS A 985 5.38 -6.76 -44.21
CA HIS A 985 5.46 -8.16 -44.65
C HIS A 985 6.65 -8.89 -44.02
#